data_AF-A0AAV8DFS0-F1
#
_entry.id   AF-A0AAV8DFS0-F1
#
_cell.length_a   1.000
_cell.length_b   1.000
_cell.length_c   1.000
_cell.angle_alpha   90.00
_cell.angle_beta   90.00
_cell.angle_gamma   90.00
#
_symmetry.space_group_name_H-M   'P 1'
#
loop_
_entity.id
_entity.type
_entity.pdbx_description
1 polymer ?
#
loop_
_entity_poly.entity_id
_entity_poly.type
_entity_poly.pdbx_seq_one_letter_code
_entity_poly.pdbx_strand_id
1 'polypeptide(L)'
;MWSSSSVSPYRFVASLSSPFLSKGSSSTRENFTSFGGENLKKQEKNREKEMGGVEGGNSAVERRQSIDAHLRLLAPQKLSEDDKLVEYDAVLNDRFLDILQDLHGSELREMVQECHELSVQYETERDPSRLDELGSVLMSLHPNDAIVVASSFSNMLNLANLAEEVQIAYRRRNKLVKRDFSHEGSAPTESDIEETLMRLVTDLKKSPQEVFDALKSQTVDLVFTAHPTQSIRRSLLQKHARIRDCLTEYCAKDIFANEKKELDEALQREIRAAFRTDEIRRTPPTPQDEMRAGMSYFHETIWKGVPKFLRRVDTALKKIGINECIPYSVPLIQFSSWMGGDRDGNPRVTPEVTRDVSLLARMMAANLYNSQIEELMFELSMWRCSEELQIRADQIERNTKRFAKHYKEFWKPIPPTEPYRVVLGDLRDKLYNTRERSGQLLARGKSDIPEDATFTNVEQFLEPLELCYRSLCSCGDRSIADGSLLDFMRQLSTFGLTLVKLDIRQESDRHTDVMDAITKHLGIGSYREWSEDKRQEWLLSELRSKRPLFGSDLPKTDEITDVLGTFEVMAELPSDTFAAYIISVATVPSDVLAVELLQRECRVKKPLRVVPLFERLADLEAAPATMARLFSVDGYLDRIDRKQEVMIGYSDSGKDAGRLSAAWALYKAQEELVKVAKEYGVKLTMFHGRGGTVGRGGGPTHLALLSQPPETINGSLRVTVQGEVIEQAFGEQRLCFRTLQRFTAATLEHGMNPPVPPKPEWRELMDEMAVVATEEYRSIVFKDPRFVEYFRLATPELEYGRMNIGSRPSKRKPSGGIESLRAIPWIFAWTQTRFHLPVWLGFGAAFKHVMQKDSKNIQTLREMYKEWPFFRVTLDLLEMVFAKGDPGIAALYDNLLVSEDLKSFGEKLRANYEETKELLLLVAGHVNLLEADPYLKQRLSLRDSYITTLNVCQAHTLRRMREPQSKEEASPRPCLSKEFTNSDKPDELVQLNPASEYAPGLEDTLILTMKGIAAGMRNTG
;
A
#
# COMPACT_ATOMS: atom_id res chain seq x y z
N MET A 1 27.86 -66.44 17.35
CA MET A 1 28.23 -67.09 16.07
C MET A 1 28.76 -66.00 15.13
N TRP A 2 29.29 -66.39 13.97
CA TRP A 2 29.95 -65.59 12.93
C TRP A 2 29.10 -64.38 12.43
N SER A 3 29.63 -63.27 11.88
CA SER A 3 31.03 -62.79 11.73
C SER A 3 31.11 -61.34 11.18
N SER A 4 32.13 -60.55 11.59
CA SER A 4 32.97 -59.54 10.85
C SER A 4 32.51 -58.95 9.49
N SER A 5 32.77 -57.70 9.04
CA SER A 5 33.61 -56.53 9.44
C SER A 5 33.09 -55.30 8.61
N SER A 6 33.08 -54.01 8.97
CA SER A 6 33.99 -53.03 9.62
C SER A 6 35.04 -52.33 8.72
N VAL A 7 35.14 -50.99 8.82
CA VAL A 7 36.21 -50.04 8.36
C VAL A 7 36.06 -49.38 6.95
N SER A 8 36.73 -48.24 6.72
CA SER A 8 36.77 -47.40 5.49
C SER A 8 38.24 -47.13 5.05
N PRO A 9 38.88 -45.94 4.82
CA PRO A 9 38.47 -44.51 4.82
C PRO A 9 39.05 -43.56 3.70
N TYR A 10 38.51 -42.33 3.61
CA TYR A 10 39.20 -41.02 3.34
C TYR A 10 39.82 -40.62 1.96
N ARG A 11 39.41 -39.40 1.51
CA ARG A 11 40.20 -38.23 0.98
C ARG A 11 40.83 -38.15 -0.44
N PHE A 12 40.62 -36.94 -1.04
CA PHE A 12 41.58 -36.07 -1.80
C PHE A 12 42.11 -36.52 -3.19
N VAL A 13 42.58 -35.66 -4.13
CA VAL A 13 42.33 -34.23 -4.49
C VAL A 13 43.05 -33.90 -5.84
N ALA A 14 42.62 -32.88 -6.60
CA ALA A 14 43.36 -32.21 -7.70
C ALA A 14 43.71 -33.04 -8.98
N SER A 15 44.15 -32.48 -10.12
CA SER A 15 43.83 -31.18 -10.79
C SER A 15 44.50 -31.10 -12.18
N LEU A 16 43.96 -30.26 -13.09
CA LEU A 16 44.68 -29.50 -14.15
C LEU A 16 45.65 -30.21 -15.12
N SER A 17 45.35 -30.13 -16.42
CA SER A 17 46.26 -29.46 -17.38
C SER A 17 45.57 -29.06 -18.70
N SER A 18 46.00 -27.90 -19.22
CA SER A 18 45.70 -27.34 -20.55
C SER A 18 46.94 -27.61 -21.48
N PRO A 19 47.22 -26.98 -22.65
CA PRO A 19 46.55 -25.83 -23.31
C PRO A 19 46.56 -25.71 -24.87
N PHE A 20 45.92 -24.62 -25.34
CA PHE A 20 46.34 -23.67 -26.39
C PHE A 20 46.15 -23.89 -27.92
N LEU A 21 45.67 -22.77 -28.54
CA LEU A 21 46.00 -22.20 -29.88
C LEU A 21 45.47 -22.90 -31.17
N SER A 22 45.07 -22.20 -32.25
CA SER A 22 44.81 -20.75 -32.46
C SER A 22 44.10 -20.43 -33.81
N LYS A 23 43.54 -19.20 -33.92
CA LYS A 23 43.19 -18.43 -35.16
C LYS A 23 42.06 -18.99 -36.05
N GLY A 24 41.32 -18.18 -36.83
CA GLY A 24 41.20 -16.70 -36.81
C GLY A 24 41.08 -16.01 -38.18
N SER A 25 39.85 -15.64 -38.58
CA SER A 25 39.46 -14.69 -39.67
C SER A 25 37.91 -14.58 -39.65
N SER A 26 37.17 -13.47 -39.84
CA SER A 26 37.24 -12.26 -40.71
C SER A 26 36.81 -12.52 -42.16
N SER A 27 35.86 -11.79 -42.79
CA SER A 27 35.10 -10.58 -42.40
C SER A 27 33.87 -10.35 -43.31
N THR A 28 33.07 -9.29 -43.02
CA THR A 28 32.17 -8.54 -43.96
C THR A 28 30.97 -9.31 -44.60
N ARG A 29 29.71 -8.84 -44.59
CA ARG A 29 29.12 -7.63 -45.25
C ARG A 29 29.33 -7.66 -46.78
N GLU A 30 28.37 -7.34 -47.65
CA GLU A 30 27.16 -6.49 -47.51
C GLU A 30 26.15 -6.70 -48.69
N ASN A 31 24.97 -6.05 -48.63
CA ASN A 31 24.13 -5.57 -49.76
C ASN A 31 23.10 -6.45 -50.55
N PHE A 32 21.86 -5.91 -50.57
CA PHE A 32 20.91 -5.67 -51.70
C PHE A 32 20.05 -6.78 -52.39
N THR A 33 18.73 -6.70 -52.09
CA THR A 33 17.55 -6.59 -53.01
C THR A 33 17.23 -7.60 -54.13
N SER A 34 16.01 -8.18 -53.99
CA SER A 34 14.93 -8.24 -55.02
C SER A 34 14.99 -9.28 -56.17
N PHE A 35 13.82 -9.41 -56.83
CA PHE A 35 13.44 -10.36 -57.88
C PHE A 35 13.31 -11.84 -57.43
N GLY A 36 12.31 -12.60 -57.88
CA GLY A 36 11.19 -12.21 -58.77
C GLY A 36 10.05 -13.23 -58.75
N GLY A 37 8.91 -12.85 -59.33
CA GLY A 37 7.74 -13.73 -59.48
C GLY A 37 7.60 -14.29 -60.90
N GLU A 38 6.39 -14.78 -61.18
CA GLU A 38 5.88 -15.25 -62.48
C GLU A 38 6.50 -16.53 -63.09
N ASN A 39 5.85 -17.65 -62.79
CA ASN A 39 5.53 -18.63 -63.86
C ASN A 39 4.06 -19.07 -63.81
N LEU A 40 3.21 -18.08 -64.12
CA LEU A 40 2.02 -18.21 -64.98
C LEU A 40 1.22 -19.53 -64.99
N LYS A 41 0.11 -19.52 -64.24
CA LYS A 41 -1.25 -19.49 -64.82
C LYS A 41 -1.49 -20.39 -66.06
N LYS A 42 -1.67 -21.71 -65.90
CA LYS A 42 -2.26 -22.53 -66.99
C LYS A 42 -3.03 -23.82 -66.66
N GLN A 43 -3.27 -24.19 -65.40
CA GLN A 43 -4.01 -25.42 -65.06
C GLN A 43 -5.26 -25.23 -64.17
N GLU A 44 -5.38 -24.12 -63.44
CA GLU A 44 -6.54 -23.87 -62.57
C GLU A 44 -7.66 -23.13 -63.29
N LYS A 45 -8.35 -23.82 -64.21
CA LYS A 45 -9.59 -23.31 -64.84
C LYS A 45 -10.65 -24.38 -65.17
N ASN A 46 -10.53 -25.56 -64.58
CA ASN A 46 -11.36 -26.74 -64.86
C ASN A 46 -11.97 -27.39 -63.59
N ARG A 47 -12.21 -26.63 -62.51
CA ARG A 47 -12.85 -27.15 -61.28
C ARG A 47 -14.07 -26.37 -60.77
N GLU A 48 -14.35 -25.18 -61.31
CA GLU A 48 -15.47 -24.33 -60.87
C GLU A 48 -16.83 -24.69 -61.53
N LYS A 49 -17.18 -25.99 -61.60
CA LYS A 49 -18.47 -26.41 -62.19
C LYS A 49 -19.23 -27.56 -61.52
N GLU A 50 -18.67 -28.20 -60.48
CA GLU A 50 -19.36 -29.25 -59.72
C GLU A 50 -19.15 -29.04 -58.21
N MET A 51 -19.96 -28.14 -57.63
CA MET A 51 -20.51 -28.18 -56.25
C MET A 51 -21.19 -26.83 -55.96
N GLY A 52 -22.43 -26.68 -56.45
CA GLY A 52 -23.34 -25.64 -55.97
C GLY A 52 -24.25 -26.21 -54.88
N GLY A 53 -24.28 -25.57 -53.71
CA GLY A 53 -25.19 -25.92 -52.61
C GLY A 53 -24.49 -26.39 -51.34
N VAL A 54 -24.26 -25.45 -50.41
CA VAL A 54 -24.75 -25.43 -49.02
C VAL A 54 -24.30 -24.07 -48.45
N GLU A 55 -25.26 -23.17 -48.21
CA GLU A 55 -25.01 -21.93 -47.46
C GLU A 55 -25.28 -22.17 -45.97
N GLY A 56 -24.51 -21.49 -45.11
CA GLY A 56 -24.64 -21.55 -43.65
C GLY A 56 -23.58 -22.43 -42.97
N GLY A 57 -22.60 -21.79 -42.31
CA GLY A 57 -21.62 -22.50 -41.47
C GLY A 57 -20.41 -21.68 -40.97
N ASN A 58 -19.86 -20.77 -41.77
CA ASN A 58 -18.52 -20.21 -41.48
C ASN A 58 -18.43 -19.13 -40.37
N SER A 59 -19.52 -18.45 -40.01
CA SER A 59 -19.48 -17.26 -39.14
C SER A 59 -19.07 -17.52 -37.68
N ALA A 60 -18.99 -18.78 -37.24
CA ALA A 60 -18.62 -19.18 -35.88
C ALA A 60 -17.12 -19.54 -35.72
N VAL A 61 -16.38 -19.76 -36.82
CA VAL A 61 -14.98 -20.19 -36.78
C VAL A 61 -14.02 -19.00 -36.79
N GLU A 62 -14.36 -17.93 -37.51
CA GLU A 62 -13.50 -16.75 -37.70
C GLU A 62 -13.45 -15.81 -36.48
N ARG A 63 -14.40 -15.93 -35.53
CA ARG A 63 -14.46 -15.10 -34.31
C ARG A 63 -13.42 -15.45 -33.23
N ARG A 64 -12.65 -16.53 -33.40
CA ARG A 64 -11.65 -16.96 -32.40
C ARG A 64 -10.31 -16.23 -32.57
N GLN A 65 -10.32 -14.92 -32.41
CA GLN A 65 -9.12 -14.23 -31.96
C GLN A 65 -8.89 -14.59 -30.48
N SER A 66 -7.67 -14.97 -30.11
CA SER A 66 -7.30 -15.18 -28.70
C SER A 66 -7.00 -13.83 -28.06
N ILE A 67 -7.24 -13.73 -26.75
CA ILE A 67 -6.87 -12.57 -25.92
C ILE A 67 -5.39 -12.21 -26.09
N ASP A 68 -4.52 -13.20 -26.33
CA ASP A 68 -3.10 -13.01 -26.68
C ASP A 68 -2.88 -12.09 -27.90
N ALA A 69 -3.79 -12.07 -28.87
CA ALA A 69 -3.73 -11.16 -30.01
C ALA A 69 -4.14 -9.74 -29.62
N HIS A 70 -5.23 -9.59 -28.83
CA HIS A 70 -5.74 -8.30 -28.36
C HIS A 70 -4.75 -7.60 -27.43
N LEU A 71 -4.19 -8.32 -26.45
CA LEU A 71 -3.17 -7.79 -25.55
C LEU A 71 -1.86 -7.42 -26.27
N ARG A 72 -1.55 -8.05 -27.42
CA ARG A 72 -0.43 -7.63 -28.29
C ARG A 72 -0.71 -6.38 -29.12
N LEU A 73 -1.96 -5.96 -29.30
CA LEU A 73 -2.26 -4.63 -29.86
C LEU A 73 -1.91 -3.54 -28.84
N LEU A 74 -2.26 -3.77 -27.56
CA LEU A 74 -1.95 -2.86 -26.45
C LEU A 74 -0.46 -2.86 -26.06
N ALA A 75 0.21 -4.01 -26.12
CA ALA A 75 1.62 -4.19 -25.78
C ALA A 75 2.40 -4.94 -26.88
N PRO A 76 2.65 -4.31 -28.05
CA PRO A 76 3.25 -4.97 -29.22
C PRO A 76 4.77 -5.25 -29.08
N GLN A 77 5.45 -4.71 -28.07
CA GLN A 77 6.90 -4.84 -27.88
C GLN A 77 7.22 -5.42 -26.49
N LYS A 78 8.14 -6.38 -26.46
CA LYS A 78 8.73 -6.90 -25.22
C LYS A 78 9.78 -5.94 -24.68
N LEU A 79 9.73 -5.66 -23.38
CA LEU A 79 10.62 -4.69 -22.72
C LEU A 79 11.86 -5.33 -22.06
N SER A 80 11.98 -6.66 -22.11
CA SER A 80 13.17 -7.44 -21.77
C SER A 80 13.09 -8.85 -22.40
N GLU A 81 14.21 -9.58 -22.46
CA GLU A 81 14.22 -10.97 -22.99
C GLU A 81 13.35 -11.93 -22.16
N ASP A 82 13.17 -11.62 -20.87
CA ASP A 82 12.34 -12.33 -19.90
C ASP A 82 10.99 -11.66 -19.65
N ASP A 83 10.57 -10.80 -20.58
CA ASP A 83 9.24 -10.21 -20.57
C ASP A 83 8.22 -11.24 -21.11
N LYS A 84 7.30 -11.63 -20.23
CA LYS A 84 6.24 -12.61 -20.41
C LYS A 84 4.87 -12.05 -20.00
N LEU A 85 4.75 -10.76 -19.67
CA LEU A 85 3.53 -10.21 -19.07
C LEU A 85 2.26 -10.52 -19.89
N VAL A 86 2.34 -10.36 -21.21
CA VAL A 86 1.24 -10.72 -22.14
C VAL A 86 0.99 -12.23 -22.20
N GLU A 87 2.03 -13.07 -22.13
CA GLU A 87 1.90 -14.54 -22.09
C GLU A 87 1.20 -14.99 -20.80
N TYR A 88 1.51 -14.36 -19.67
CA TYR A 88 0.89 -14.64 -18.38
C TYR A 88 -0.58 -14.20 -18.36
N ASP A 89 -0.87 -12.98 -18.79
CA ASP A 89 -2.21 -12.41 -18.76
C ASP A 89 -3.15 -13.16 -19.74
N ALA A 90 -2.67 -13.52 -20.93
CA ALA A 90 -3.41 -14.39 -21.85
C ALA A 90 -3.72 -15.77 -21.24
N VAL A 91 -2.74 -16.45 -20.62
CA VAL A 91 -2.96 -17.76 -19.98
C VAL A 91 -3.99 -17.70 -18.85
N LEU A 92 -3.96 -16.65 -18.01
CA LEU A 92 -4.95 -16.50 -16.94
C LEU A 92 -6.35 -16.22 -17.49
N ASN A 93 -6.48 -15.32 -18.47
CA ASN A 93 -7.77 -14.93 -19.02
C ASN A 93 -8.40 -16.01 -19.93
N ASP A 94 -7.61 -16.76 -20.72
CA ASP A 94 -8.10 -17.91 -21.47
C ASP A 94 -8.74 -18.94 -20.52
N ARG A 95 -8.06 -19.30 -19.43
CA ARG A 95 -8.60 -20.22 -18.40
C ARG A 95 -9.79 -19.63 -17.66
N PHE A 96 -9.80 -18.33 -17.40
CA PHE A 96 -10.95 -17.66 -16.80
C PHE A 96 -12.19 -17.73 -17.71
N LEU A 97 -12.05 -17.46 -19.02
CA LEU A 97 -13.15 -17.58 -19.97
C LEU A 97 -13.62 -19.03 -20.18
N ASP A 98 -12.71 -20.00 -20.13
CA ASP A 98 -13.08 -21.43 -20.11
C ASP A 98 -13.94 -21.74 -18.88
N ILE A 99 -13.51 -21.31 -17.68
CA ILE A 99 -14.26 -21.48 -16.41
C ILE A 99 -15.61 -20.74 -16.44
N LEU A 100 -15.69 -19.56 -17.06
CA LEU A 100 -16.92 -18.78 -17.21
C LEU A 100 -17.94 -19.51 -18.08
N GLN A 101 -17.50 -20.09 -19.20
CA GLN A 101 -18.33 -20.94 -20.07
C GLN A 101 -18.78 -22.22 -19.35
N ASP A 102 -17.90 -22.83 -18.57
CA ASP A 102 -18.15 -24.03 -17.75
C ASP A 102 -19.23 -23.83 -16.66
N LEU A 103 -19.51 -22.57 -16.29
CA LEU A 103 -20.46 -22.19 -15.25
C LEU A 103 -21.74 -21.56 -15.81
N HIS A 104 -21.62 -20.67 -16.80
CA HIS A 104 -22.73 -19.85 -17.29
C HIS A 104 -23.13 -20.11 -18.75
N GLY A 105 -22.34 -20.90 -19.50
CA GLY A 105 -22.57 -21.19 -20.92
C GLY A 105 -21.80 -20.27 -21.88
N SER A 106 -21.75 -20.67 -23.16
CA SER A 106 -20.96 -19.97 -24.19
C SER A 106 -21.45 -18.56 -24.48
N GLU A 107 -22.77 -18.31 -24.47
CA GLU A 107 -23.36 -17.00 -24.73
C GLU A 107 -22.84 -15.90 -23.79
N LEU A 108 -22.62 -16.22 -22.50
CA LEU A 108 -22.07 -15.25 -21.54
C LEU A 108 -20.53 -15.10 -21.67
N ARG A 109 -19.82 -16.14 -22.09
CA ARG A 109 -18.39 -16.04 -22.47
C ARG A 109 -18.23 -15.12 -23.69
N GLU A 110 -19.02 -15.35 -24.73
CA GLU A 110 -19.00 -14.56 -25.96
C GLU A 110 -19.36 -13.10 -25.68
N MET A 111 -20.32 -12.84 -24.79
CA MET A 111 -20.66 -11.49 -24.29
C MET A 111 -19.50 -10.79 -23.56
N VAL A 112 -18.81 -11.49 -22.64
CA VAL A 112 -17.64 -10.92 -21.94
C VAL A 112 -16.47 -10.69 -22.90
N GLN A 113 -16.27 -11.58 -23.88
CA GLN A 113 -15.25 -11.41 -24.92
C GLN A 113 -15.58 -10.24 -25.85
N GLU A 114 -16.82 -10.09 -26.32
CA GLU A 114 -17.29 -8.94 -27.13
C GLU A 114 -17.07 -7.61 -26.40
N CYS A 115 -17.40 -7.55 -25.10
CA CYS A 115 -17.13 -6.38 -24.27
C CYS A 115 -15.63 -6.06 -24.16
N HIS A 116 -14.77 -7.08 -24.04
CA HIS A 116 -13.33 -6.89 -24.01
C HIS A 116 -12.79 -6.42 -25.36
N GLU A 117 -13.23 -7.02 -26.47
CA GLU A 117 -12.83 -6.65 -27.83
C GLU A 117 -13.18 -5.18 -28.17
N LEU A 118 -14.38 -4.72 -27.80
CA LEU A 118 -14.77 -3.32 -27.95
C LEU A 118 -13.91 -2.37 -27.08
N SER A 119 -13.59 -2.77 -25.84
CA SER A 119 -12.71 -1.97 -24.98
C SER A 119 -11.27 -1.89 -25.53
N VAL A 120 -10.72 -2.97 -26.10
CA VAL A 120 -9.38 -2.97 -26.72
C VAL A 120 -9.36 -2.11 -27.97
N GLN A 121 -10.42 -2.12 -28.78
CA GLN A 121 -10.59 -1.20 -29.91
C GLN A 121 -10.60 0.26 -29.42
N TYR A 122 -11.35 0.59 -28.37
CA TYR A 122 -11.33 1.93 -27.78
C TYR A 122 -9.93 2.33 -27.28
N GLU A 123 -9.23 1.47 -26.53
CA GLU A 123 -7.89 1.82 -26.01
C GLU A 123 -6.86 2.07 -27.14
N THR A 124 -7.08 1.48 -28.32
CA THR A 124 -6.20 1.56 -29.50
C THR A 124 -6.57 2.72 -30.45
N GLU A 125 -7.87 2.93 -30.69
CA GLU A 125 -8.40 3.90 -31.68
C GLU A 125 -8.80 5.25 -31.03
N ARG A 126 -9.16 5.26 -29.73
CA ARG A 126 -9.75 6.37 -28.96
C ARG A 126 -11.01 6.98 -29.57
N ASP A 127 -11.71 6.26 -30.46
CA ASP A 127 -13.01 6.68 -31.00
C ASP A 127 -14.12 6.51 -29.93
N PRO A 128 -14.80 7.59 -29.48
CA PRO A 128 -15.90 7.49 -28.53
C PRO A 128 -17.04 6.59 -29.00
N SER A 129 -17.22 6.35 -30.31
CA SER A 129 -18.27 5.45 -30.83
C SER A 129 -18.20 4.04 -30.21
N ARG A 130 -16.99 3.57 -29.88
CA ARG A 130 -16.76 2.27 -29.20
C ARG A 130 -17.32 2.23 -27.79
N LEU A 131 -17.36 3.37 -27.09
CA LEU A 131 -17.97 3.47 -25.76
C LEU A 131 -19.50 3.42 -25.87
N ASP A 132 -20.09 4.00 -26.90
CA ASP A 132 -21.54 3.95 -27.17
C ASP A 132 -21.97 2.53 -27.64
N GLU A 133 -21.16 1.85 -28.46
CA GLU A 133 -21.33 0.44 -28.82
C GLU A 133 -21.28 -0.45 -27.56
N LEU A 134 -20.24 -0.32 -26.74
CA LEU A 134 -20.07 -1.07 -25.49
C LEU A 134 -21.17 -0.78 -24.46
N GLY A 135 -21.59 0.49 -24.36
CA GLY A 135 -22.70 0.93 -23.53
C GLY A 135 -24.03 0.32 -23.97
N SER A 136 -24.28 0.24 -25.27
CA SER A 136 -25.47 -0.39 -25.87
C SER A 136 -25.51 -1.90 -25.60
N VAL A 137 -24.36 -2.58 -25.65
CA VAL A 137 -24.23 -4.00 -25.28
C VAL A 137 -24.56 -4.20 -23.81
N LEU A 138 -23.88 -3.48 -22.91
CA LEU A 138 -24.04 -3.57 -21.45
C LEU A 138 -25.45 -3.21 -20.97
N MET A 139 -26.08 -2.19 -21.56
CA MET A 139 -27.46 -1.78 -21.25
C MET A 139 -28.50 -2.83 -21.61
N SER A 140 -28.20 -3.72 -22.56
CA SER A 140 -29.15 -4.76 -23.00
C SER A 140 -29.21 -5.99 -22.09
N LEU A 141 -28.34 -6.07 -21.07
CA LEU A 141 -28.22 -7.21 -20.16
C LEU A 141 -29.36 -7.30 -19.13
N HIS A 142 -29.72 -8.54 -18.77
CA HIS A 142 -30.52 -8.81 -17.57
C HIS A 142 -29.72 -8.46 -16.31
N PRO A 143 -30.32 -8.01 -15.19
CA PRO A 143 -29.57 -7.61 -13.99
C PRO A 143 -28.64 -8.70 -13.43
N ASN A 144 -29.04 -9.98 -13.49
CA ASN A 144 -28.15 -11.10 -13.13
C ASN A 144 -26.89 -11.15 -14.01
N ASP A 145 -27.04 -10.99 -15.34
CA ASP A 145 -25.91 -11.00 -16.26
C ASP A 145 -25.02 -9.76 -16.06
N ALA A 146 -25.60 -8.60 -15.75
CA ALA A 146 -24.84 -7.39 -15.44
C ALA A 146 -23.97 -7.53 -14.18
N ILE A 147 -24.43 -8.26 -13.15
CA ILE A 147 -23.62 -8.63 -11.99
C ILE A 147 -22.47 -9.57 -12.41
N VAL A 148 -22.76 -10.62 -13.17
CA VAL A 148 -21.74 -11.60 -13.58
C VAL A 148 -20.70 -10.98 -14.53
N VAL A 149 -21.09 -10.11 -15.46
CA VAL A 149 -20.17 -9.37 -16.34
C VAL A 149 -19.28 -8.43 -15.53
N ALA A 150 -19.85 -7.61 -14.63
CA ALA A 150 -19.04 -6.73 -13.76
C ALA A 150 -18.08 -7.51 -12.85
N SER A 151 -18.53 -8.65 -12.30
CA SER A 151 -17.69 -9.55 -11.51
C SER A 151 -16.59 -10.21 -12.35
N SER A 152 -16.88 -10.51 -13.62
CA SER A 152 -15.91 -11.09 -14.56
C SER A 152 -14.79 -10.12 -14.87
N PHE A 153 -15.11 -8.87 -15.22
CA PHE A 153 -14.08 -7.85 -15.45
C PHE A 153 -13.31 -7.47 -14.16
N SER A 154 -13.95 -7.51 -12.98
CA SER A 154 -13.24 -7.43 -11.69
C SER A 154 -12.21 -8.57 -11.54
N ASN A 155 -12.60 -9.81 -11.85
CA ASN A 155 -11.73 -10.98 -11.73
C ASN A 155 -10.60 -10.99 -12.75
N MET A 156 -10.87 -10.68 -14.03
CA MET A 156 -9.85 -10.57 -15.08
C MET A 156 -8.79 -9.51 -14.72
N LEU A 157 -9.22 -8.35 -14.22
CA LEU A 157 -8.33 -7.29 -13.74
C LEU A 157 -7.54 -7.71 -12.49
N ASN A 158 -8.13 -8.49 -11.58
CA ASN A 158 -7.42 -9.10 -10.46
C ASN A 158 -6.36 -10.11 -10.94
N LEU A 159 -6.66 -10.92 -11.96
CA LEU A 159 -5.70 -11.86 -12.56
C LEU A 159 -4.54 -11.13 -13.27
N ALA A 160 -4.83 -10.08 -14.05
CA ALA A 160 -3.82 -9.23 -14.67
C ALA A 160 -2.89 -8.57 -13.63
N ASN A 161 -3.43 -8.16 -12.48
CA ASN A 161 -2.64 -7.66 -11.35
C ASN A 161 -1.68 -8.74 -10.79
N LEU A 162 -2.07 -10.01 -10.72
CA LEU A 162 -1.20 -11.12 -10.29
C LEU A 162 -0.14 -11.48 -11.33
N ALA A 163 -0.47 -11.44 -12.62
CA ALA A 163 0.47 -11.61 -13.72
C ALA A 163 1.57 -10.52 -13.70
N GLU A 164 1.19 -9.26 -13.45
CA GLU A 164 2.13 -8.17 -13.20
C GLU A 164 3.07 -8.47 -12.03
N GLU A 165 2.53 -8.91 -10.89
CA GLU A 165 3.34 -9.14 -9.69
C GLU A 165 4.38 -10.24 -9.92
N VAL A 166 4.00 -11.35 -10.56
CA VAL A 166 4.93 -12.41 -10.98
C VAL A 166 5.97 -11.86 -11.95
N GLN A 167 5.58 -11.08 -12.96
CA GLN A 167 6.52 -10.46 -13.89
C GLN A 167 7.52 -9.56 -13.17
N ILE A 168 7.08 -8.67 -12.27
CA ILE A 168 7.98 -7.77 -11.53
C ILE A 168 8.90 -8.59 -10.61
N ALA A 169 8.35 -9.56 -9.89
CA ALA A 169 9.05 -10.38 -8.91
C ALA A 169 10.19 -11.21 -9.53
N TYR A 170 10.00 -11.71 -10.76
CA TYR A 170 10.94 -12.57 -11.47
C TYR A 170 11.77 -11.90 -12.56
N ARG A 171 11.39 -10.70 -13.06
CA ARG A 171 12.19 -9.93 -14.03
C ARG A 171 13.63 -9.71 -13.52
N ARG A 172 14.60 -10.01 -14.39
CA ARG A 172 16.03 -9.82 -14.17
C ARG A 172 16.36 -8.33 -14.03
N ARG A 173 17.34 -8.01 -13.19
CA ARG A 173 17.85 -6.63 -13.02
C ARG A 173 18.83 -6.29 -14.15
N ASN A 174 18.61 -5.15 -14.79
CA ASN A 174 19.50 -4.64 -15.83
C ASN A 174 20.65 -3.85 -15.18
N LYS A 175 21.84 -4.44 -15.12
CA LYS A 175 23.03 -3.77 -14.55
C LYS A 175 23.58 -2.71 -15.52
N LEU A 176 23.14 -1.48 -15.34
CA LEU A 176 23.60 -0.32 -16.09
C LEU A 176 24.99 0.16 -15.66
N VAL A 177 25.79 0.59 -16.64
CA VAL A 177 27.23 0.93 -16.50
C VAL A 177 27.45 2.38 -16.04
N LYS A 178 26.47 3.25 -16.26
CA LYS A 178 26.36 4.58 -15.64
C LYS A 178 25.04 4.64 -14.89
N ARG A 179 25.02 5.36 -13.76
CA ARG A 179 23.81 5.68 -13.00
C ARG A 179 23.87 7.14 -12.60
N ASP A 180 22.69 7.73 -12.49
CA ASP A 180 22.39 9.01 -11.86
C ASP A 180 21.14 8.81 -10.99
N PHE A 181 20.64 9.87 -10.35
CA PHE A 181 19.48 9.74 -9.45
C PHE A 181 18.19 9.32 -10.17
N SER A 182 18.02 9.56 -11.48
CA SER A 182 16.79 9.21 -12.19
C SER A 182 16.61 7.69 -12.33
N HIS A 183 17.69 6.92 -12.17
CA HIS A 183 17.68 5.46 -12.18
C HIS A 183 17.03 4.85 -10.93
N GLU A 184 17.04 5.58 -9.81
CA GLU A 184 16.24 5.27 -8.61
C GLU A 184 14.74 5.58 -8.85
N GLY A 185 14.40 6.03 -10.06
CA GLY A 185 13.07 6.28 -10.61
C GLY A 185 12.30 5.04 -11.11
N SER A 186 12.90 3.84 -11.16
CA SER A 186 12.14 2.62 -11.48
C SER A 186 12.79 1.33 -10.92
N ALA A 187 11.97 0.34 -10.57
CA ALA A 187 12.42 -0.89 -9.90
C ALA A 187 13.40 -1.81 -10.68
N PRO A 188 13.43 -1.83 -12.04
CA PRO A 188 14.45 -2.55 -12.80
C PRO A 188 15.86 -1.94 -12.71
N THR A 189 15.94 -0.65 -12.36
CA THR A 189 17.17 0.16 -12.31
C THR A 189 17.56 0.64 -10.90
N GLU A 190 16.64 0.60 -9.93
CA GLU A 190 16.88 1.01 -8.53
C GLU A 190 18.09 0.26 -7.93
N SER A 191 18.98 0.94 -7.22
CA SER A 191 20.08 0.29 -6.50
C SER A 191 19.53 -0.66 -5.44
N ASP A 192 20.16 -1.83 -5.30
CA ASP A 192 19.96 -2.64 -4.08
C ASP A 192 20.84 -2.14 -2.94
N ILE A 193 20.65 -2.70 -1.73
CA ILE A 193 21.39 -2.28 -0.54
C ILE A 193 22.90 -2.45 -0.70
N GLU A 194 23.37 -3.47 -1.41
CA GLU A 194 24.81 -3.70 -1.66
C GLU A 194 25.37 -2.65 -2.63
N GLU A 195 24.66 -2.39 -3.73
CA GLU A 195 25.03 -1.33 -4.69
C GLU A 195 25.02 0.06 -4.02
N THR A 196 24.11 0.29 -3.07
CA THR A 196 24.04 1.52 -2.25
C THR A 196 25.22 1.61 -1.28
N LEU A 197 25.51 0.56 -0.50
CA LEU A 197 26.66 0.55 0.43
C LEU A 197 27.99 0.76 -0.33
N MET A 198 28.12 0.15 -1.51
CA MET A 198 29.28 0.34 -2.38
C MET A 198 29.39 1.80 -2.84
N ARG A 199 28.32 2.42 -3.37
CA ARG A 199 28.30 3.85 -3.77
C ARG A 199 28.72 4.79 -2.64
N LEU A 200 28.22 4.58 -1.42
CA LEU A 200 28.61 5.37 -0.24
C LEU A 200 30.12 5.33 0.02
N VAL A 201 30.75 4.15 -0.14
CA VAL A 201 32.18 3.95 0.13
C VAL A 201 33.07 4.32 -1.07
N THR A 202 32.73 3.88 -2.28
CA THR A 202 33.57 4.08 -3.48
C THR A 202 33.49 5.48 -4.03
N ASP A 203 32.31 6.10 -4.02
CA ASP A 203 32.06 7.33 -4.78
C ASP A 203 32.05 8.53 -3.82
N LEU A 204 31.27 8.42 -2.74
CA LEU A 204 31.13 9.47 -1.70
C LEU A 204 32.17 9.37 -0.56
N LYS A 205 33.08 8.40 -0.64
CA LYS A 205 34.25 8.22 0.25
C LYS A 205 33.91 8.08 1.75
N LYS A 206 32.70 7.64 2.10
CA LYS A 206 32.34 7.29 3.49
C LYS A 206 33.14 6.06 3.91
N SER A 207 33.58 5.98 5.16
CA SER A 207 34.18 4.76 5.69
C SER A 207 33.11 3.67 5.89
N PRO A 208 33.46 2.38 5.74
CA PRO A 208 32.53 1.29 6.06
C PRO A 208 31.98 1.34 7.49
N GLN A 209 32.74 1.93 8.42
CA GLN A 209 32.35 2.09 9.81
C GLN A 209 31.23 3.14 9.97
N GLU A 210 31.35 4.31 9.35
CA GLU A 210 30.27 5.32 9.35
C GLU A 210 28.98 4.74 8.75
N VAL A 211 29.08 3.94 7.69
CA VAL A 211 27.93 3.25 7.07
C VAL A 211 27.28 2.25 8.05
N PHE A 212 28.07 1.50 8.83
CA PHE A 212 27.57 0.58 9.85
C PHE A 212 26.97 1.30 11.07
N ASP A 213 27.56 2.41 11.52
CA ASP A 213 27.05 3.20 12.65
C ASP A 213 25.77 3.97 12.31
N ALA A 214 25.64 4.44 11.06
CA ALA A 214 24.38 4.97 10.54
C ALA A 214 23.29 3.88 10.49
N LEU A 215 23.58 2.70 9.95
CA LEU A 215 22.63 1.57 9.95
C LEU A 215 22.20 1.13 11.36
N LYS A 216 23.09 1.21 12.36
CA LYS A 216 22.74 0.92 13.78
C LYS A 216 21.88 2.00 14.45
N SER A 217 21.86 3.23 13.91
CA SER A 217 21.05 4.35 14.40
C SER A 217 19.83 4.66 13.52
N GLN A 218 19.61 3.84 12.48
CA GLN A 218 18.52 3.96 11.52
C GLN A 218 17.27 3.18 11.95
N THR A 219 16.09 3.78 11.74
CA THR A 219 14.79 3.10 11.80
C THR A 219 13.90 3.55 10.63
N VAL A 220 13.24 2.58 10.01
CA VAL A 220 12.12 2.77 9.07
C VAL A 220 10.85 2.24 9.73
N ASP A 221 9.88 3.10 10.04
CA ASP A 221 8.56 2.72 10.59
C ASP A 221 7.47 2.82 9.51
N LEU A 222 6.88 1.67 9.17
CA LEU A 222 5.89 1.53 8.11
C LEU A 222 4.49 1.44 8.71
N VAL A 223 3.68 2.49 8.50
CA VAL A 223 2.39 2.68 9.19
C VAL A 223 1.24 2.21 8.32
N PHE A 224 0.63 1.06 8.65
CA PHE A 224 -0.40 0.42 7.84
C PHE A 224 -1.80 1.01 8.07
N THR A 225 -2.48 1.34 6.97
CA THR A 225 -3.84 1.90 6.96
C THR A 225 -4.88 0.93 6.39
N ALA A 226 -6.16 1.14 6.72
CA ALA A 226 -7.27 0.38 6.14
C ALA A 226 -7.41 0.69 4.63
N HIS A 227 -7.72 -0.32 3.83
CA HIS A 227 -7.95 -0.15 2.39
C HIS A 227 -9.26 0.61 2.13
N PRO A 228 -9.26 1.71 1.35
CA PRO A 228 -10.44 2.57 1.19
C PRO A 228 -11.59 2.00 0.34
N THR A 229 -11.42 0.80 -0.25
CA THR A 229 -12.32 0.20 -1.24
C THR A 229 -12.44 -1.33 -1.14
N GLN A 230 -11.37 -2.04 -0.76
CA GLN A 230 -11.36 -3.51 -0.67
C GLN A 230 -10.70 -4.03 0.62
N SER A 231 -11.50 -4.36 1.64
CA SER A 231 -11.03 -5.22 2.72
C SER A 231 -10.98 -6.69 2.27
N ILE A 232 -9.98 -7.02 1.44
CA ILE A 232 -9.73 -8.36 0.91
C ILE A 232 -9.62 -9.37 2.06
N ARG A 233 -10.37 -10.47 1.97
CA ARG A 233 -10.35 -11.52 3.00
C ARG A 233 -9.06 -12.35 2.85
N ARG A 234 -8.44 -12.75 3.96
CA ARG A 234 -7.26 -13.65 3.97
C ARG A 234 -7.42 -14.90 3.09
N SER A 235 -8.64 -15.44 3.03
CA SER A 235 -9.04 -16.58 2.19
C SER A 235 -8.98 -16.34 0.67
N LEU A 236 -8.86 -15.08 0.23
CA LEU A 236 -8.64 -14.68 -1.16
C LEU A 236 -7.15 -14.35 -1.41
N LEU A 237 -6.48 -13.67 -0.47
CA LEU A 237 -5.02 -13.48 -0.50
C LEU A 237 -4.26 -14.80 -0.67
N GLN A 238 -4.69 -15.85 0.04
CA GLN A 238 -4.09 -17.19 -0.07
C GLN A 238 -4.41 -17.90 -1.40
N LYS A 239 -5.50 -17.55 -2.11
CA LYS A 239 -5.75 -18.02 -3.48
C LYS A 239 -4.86 -17.27 -4.46
N HIS A 240 -4.76 -15.95 -4.31
CA HIS A 240 -3.87 -15.10 -5.12
C HIS A 240 -2.41 -15.58 -5.02
N ALA A 241 -1.93 -15.92 -3.81
CA ALA A 241 -0.64 -16.56 -3.61
C ALA A 241 -0.49 -17.84 -4.46
N ARG A 242 -1.40 -18.82 -4.31
CA ARG A 242 -1.33 -20.08 -5.08
C ARG A 242 -1.47 -19.87 -6.61
N ILE A 243 -2.23 -18.88 -7.07
CA ILE A 243 -2.29 -18.51 -8.49
C ILE A 243 -0.92 -18.00 -8.98
N ARG A 244 -0.26 -17.11 -8.21
CA ARG A 244 1.11 -16.61 -8.51
C ARG A 244 2.15 -17.72 -8.49
N ASP A 245 2.06 -18.65 -7.55
CA ASP A 245 2.94 -19.82 -7.43
C ASP A 245 2.76 -20.76 -8.64
N CYS A 246 1.54 -21.21 -8.92
CA CYS A 246 1.24 -22.08 -10.06
C CYS A 246 1.62 -21.44 -11.41
N LEU A 247 1.38 -20.13 -11.60
CA LEU A 247 1.76 -19.40 -12.81
C LEU A 247 3.28 -19.33 -12.99
N THR A 248 4.03 -19.15 -11.88
CA THR A 248 5.50 -19.13 -11.90
C THR A 248 6.06 -20.48 -12.32
N GLU A 249 5.54 -21.59 -11.77
CA GLU A 249 6.00 -22.94 -12.06
C GLU A 249 5.56 -23.42 -13.46
N TYR A 250 4.32 -23.14 -13.87
CA TYR A 250 3.77 -23.47 -15.20
C TYR A 250 4.56 -22.86 -16.37
N CYS A 251 5.21 -21.72 -16.11
CA CYS A 251 6.03 -20.98 -17.07
C CYS A 251 7.54 -21.19 -16.90
N ALA A 252 7.97 -22.14 -16.08
CA ALA A 252 9.35 -22.64 -16.03
C ALA A 252 9.80 -23.23 -17.37
N LYS A 253 11.12 -23.30 -17.60
CA LYS A 253 11.69 -23.75 -18.89
C LYS A 253 11.73 -25.27 -19.04
N ASP A 254 12.00 -25.97 -17.94
CA ASP A 254 12.43 -27.38 -17.94
C ASP A 254 11.42 -28.27 -17.16
N ILE A 255 10.12 -27.99 -17.32
CA ILE A 255 9.00 -28.70 -16.65
C ILE A 255 8.54 -29.91 -17.48
N PHE A 256 8.22 -31.04 -16.83
CA PHE A 256 7.69 -32.22 -17.51
C PHE A 256 6.22 -32.03 -17.92
N ALA A 257 5.79 -32.71 -18.99
CA ALA A 257 4.45 -32.53 -19.56
C ALA A 257 3.30 -32.89 -18.58
N ASN A 258 3.52 -33.86 -17.68
CA ASN A 258 2.55 -34.24 -16.66
C ASN A 258 2.46 -33.17 -15.56
N GLU A 259 3.60 -32.74 -15.00
CA GLU A 259 3.67 -31.66 -14.00
C GLU A 259 3.01 -30.39 -14.52
N LYS A 260 3.26 -30.02 -15.79
CA LYS A 260 2.63 -28.85 -16.40
C LYS A 260 1.11 -28.99 -16.51
N LYS A 261 0.59 -30.20 -16.75
CA LYS A 261 -0.86 -30.47 -16.76
C LYS A 261 -1.46 -30.42 -15.35
N GLU A 262 -0.77 -30.98 -14.37
CA GLU A 262 -1.16 -30.94 -12.95
C GLU A 262 -1.18 -29.50 -12.42
N LEU A 263 -0.24 -28.65 -12.85
CA LEU A 263 -0.25 -27.20 -12.57
C LEU A 263 -1.35 -26.44 -13.31
N ASP A 264 -1.69 -26.80 -14.55
CA ASP A 264 -2.81 -26.20 -15.29
C ASP A 264 -4.14 -26.49 -14.59
N GLU A 265 -4.35 -27.75 -14.16
CA GLU A 265 -5.51 -28.18 -13.37
C GLU A 265 -5.56 -27.50 -11.98
N ALA A 266 -4.41 -27.33 -11.32
CA ALA A 266 -4.33 -26.57 -10.07
C ALA A 266 -4.64 -25.08 -10.27
N LEU A 267 -4.11 -24.45 -11.32
CA LEU A 267 -4.34 -23.04 -11.66
C LEU A 267 -5.82 -22.80 -11.96
N GLN A 268 -6.44 -23.61 -12.83
CA GLN A 268 -7.88 -23.57 -13.10
C GLN A 268 -8.71 -23.70 -11.82
N ARG A 269 -8.35 -24.64 -10.94
CA ARG A 269 -9.07 -24.89 -9.67
C ARG A 269 -8.96 -23.69 -8.71
N GLU A 270 -7.82 -23.01 -8.62
CA GLU A 270 -7.67 -21.82 -7.78
C GLU A 270 -8.36 -20.59 -8.39
N ILE A 271 -8.32 -20.39 -9.71
CA ILE A 271 -9.09 -19.34 -10.41
C ILE A 271 -10.59 -19.54 -10.18
N ARG A 272 -11.11 -20.75 -10.40
CA ARG A 272 -12.53 -21.10 -10.16
C ARG A 272 -12.91 -20.93 -8.68
N ALA A 273 -11.99 -21.20 -7.75
CA ALA A 273 -12.21 -20.98 -6.32
C ALA A 273 -12.18 -19.49 -5.94
N ALA A 274 -11.41 -18.64 -6.66
CA ALA A 274 -11.41 -17.19 -6.48
C ALA A 274 -12.73 -16.59 -6.98
N PHE A 275 -13.09 -16.85 -8.24
CA PHE A 275 -14.32 -16.33 -8.87
C PHE A 275 -15.61 -16.72 -8.13
N ARG A 276 -15.69 -17.94 -7.57
CA ARG A 276 -16.82 -18.38 -6.74
C ARG A 276 -16.76 -17.94 -5.28
N THR A 277 -15.81 -17.08 -4.88
CA THR A 277 -15.75 -16.46 -3.55
C THR A 277 -16.30 -15.03 -3.61
N ASP A 278 -17.43 -14.78 -2.95
CA ASP A 278 -18.15 -13.49 -2.98
C ASP A 278 -17.26 -12.26 -2.64
N GLU A 279 -16.97 -11.45 -3.67
CA GLU A 279 -16.26 -10.16 -3.59
C GLU A 279 -17.09 -9.08 -2.87
N ILE A 280 -18.41 -9.22 -2.80
CA ILE A 280 -19.31 -8.27 -2.15
C ILE A 280 -19.35 -8.56 -0.63
N ARG A 281 -18.80 -7.62 0.15
CA ARG A 281 -19.05 -7.55 1.59
C ARG A 281 -20.45 -6.96 1.81
N ARG A 282 -21.46 -7.83 1.80
CA ARG A 282 -22.87 -7.45 2.02
C ARG A 282 -23.09 -6.87 3.42
N THR A 283 -22.35 -7.36 4.41
CA THR A 283 -22.19 -6.70 5.73
C THR A 283 -20.99 -5.75 5.67
N PRO A 284 -21.11 -4.48 6.10
CA PRO A 284 -19.96 -3.57 6.18
C PRO A 284 -18.90 -4.10 7.15
N PRO A 285 -17.60 -3.87 6.88
CA PRO A 285 -16.54 -4.32 7.77
C PRO A 285 -16.58 -3.57 9.11
N THR A 286 -16.37 -4.30 10.21
CA THR A 286 -16.02 -3.69 11.50
C THR A 286 -14.57 -3.17 11.46
N PRO A 287 -14.18 -2.18 12.28
CA PRO A 287 -12.78 -1.80 12.39
C PRO A 287 -11.87 -2.96 12.85
N GLN A 288 -12.40 -3.89 13.66
CA GLN A 288 -11.72 -5.13 14.02
C GLN A 288 -11.47 -6.01 12.78
N ASP A 289 -12.40 -6.09 11.82
CA ASP A 289 -12.20 -6.80 10.55
C ASP A 289 -11.23 -6.10 9.60
N GLU A 290 -11.22 -4.76 9.58
CA GLU A 290 -10.23 -3.98 8.83
C GLU A 290 -8.81 -4.29 9.35
N MET A 291 -8.63 -4.27 10.68
CA MET A 291 -7.37 -4.64 11.33
C MET A 291 -6.98 -6.10 11.03
N ARG A 292 -7.90 -7.06 11.22
CA ARG A 292 -7.66 -8.49 10.94
C ARG A 292 -7.30 -8.76 9.47
N ALA A 293 -7.87 -8.00 8.53
CA ALA A 293 -7.49 -8.07 7.12
C ALA A 293 -6.05 -7.57 6.93
N GLY A 294 -5.74 -6.36 7.41
CA GLY A 294 -4.40 -5.76 7.27
C GLY A 294 -3.28 -6.55 7.94
N MET A 295 -3.55 -7.27 9.05
CA MET A 295 -2.57 -8.15 9.68
C MET A 295 -2.24 -9.42 8.86
N SER A 296 -3.01 -9.75 7.82
CA SER A 296 -2.79 -10.96 7.01
C SER A 296 -1.42 -10.95 6.32
N TYR A 297 -0.97 -9.80 5.83
CA TYR A 297 0.33 -9.64 5.17
C TYR A 297 1.51 -10.05 6.05
N PHE A 298 1.39 -9.90 7.37
CA PHE A 298 2.44 -10.34 8.29
C PHE A 298 2.58 -11.86 8.30
N HIS A 299 1.47 -12.59 8.36
CA HIS A 299 1.49 -14.04 8.32
C HIS A 299 1.97 -14.59 6.96
N GLU A 300 1.50 -14.03 5.84
CA GLU A 300 1.78 -14.60 4.52
C GLU A 300 3.18 -14.22 3.98
N THR A 301 3.72 -13.02 4.28
CA THR A 301 5.02 -12.57 3.74
C THR A 301 5.95 -11.89 4.75
N ILE A 302 5.51 -10.85 5.47
CA ILE A 302 6.43 -9.93 6.18
C ILE A 302 7.20 -10.62 7.30
N TRP A 303 6.57 -11.56 8.03
CA TRP A 303 7.20 -12.36 9.09
C TRP A 303 8.48 -13.08 8.65
N LYS A 304 8.47 -13.63 7.42
CA LYS A 304 9.62 -14.30 6.80
C LYS A 304 10.47 -13.34 5.95
N GLY A 305 9.88 -12.23 5.47
CA GLY A 305 10.53 -11.20 4.66
C GLY A 305 11.55 -10.37 5.42
N VAL A 306 11.24 -9.93 6.65
CA VAL A 306 12.13 -9.11 7.49
C VAL A 306 13.46 -9.81 7.80
N PRO A 307 13.51 -10.99 8.47
CA PRO A 307 14.78 -11.66 8.79
C PRO A 307 15.61 -11.96 7.52
N LYS A 308 14.95 -12.43 6.46
CA LYS A 308 15.56 -12.66 5.13
C LYS A 308 16.20 -11.39 4.54
N PHE A 309 15.59 -10.22 4.76
CA PHE A 309 16.17 -8.92 4.37
C PHE A 309 17.32 -8.50 5.29
N LEU A 310 17.20 -8.60 6.62
CA LEU A 310 18.29 -8.25 7.54
C LEU A 310 19.55 -9.10 7.28
N ARG A 311 19.36 -10.39 6.95
CA ARG A 311 20.42 -11.31 6.50
C ARG A 311 21.08 -10.88 5.18
N ARG A 312 20.39 -10.12 4.30
CA ARG A 312 21.01 -9.44 3.15
C ARG A 312 21.86 -8.24 3.57
N VAL A 313 21.43 -7.45 4.56
CA VAL A 313 22.23 -6.34 5.10
C VAL A 313 23.55 -6.86 5.66
N ASP A 314 23.53 -7.95 6.45
CA ASP A 314 24.76 -8.62 6.93
C ASP A 314 25.69 -9.08 5.79
N THR A 315 25.09 -9.49 4.65
CA THR A 315 25.84 -9.94 3.47
C THR A 315 26.48 -8.76 2.71
N ALA A 316 25.79 -7.61 2.65
CA ALA A 316 26.28 -6.38 2.04
C ALA A 316 27.41 -5.74 2.89
N LEU A 317 27.24 -5.70 4.22
CA LEU A 317 28.25 -5.23 5.17
C LEU A 317 29.59 -5.96 5.00
N LYS A 318 29.55 -7.29 4.87
CA LYS A 318 30.76 -8.12 4.66
C LYS A 318 31.49 -7.81 3.35
N LYS A 319 30.81 -7.29 2.34
CA LYS A 319 31.43 -6.88 1.06
C LYS A 319 32.13 -5.53 1.13
N ILE A 320 31.69 -4.62 2.01
CA ILE A 320 32.42 -3.38 2.32
C ILE A 320 33.47 -3.56 3.44
N GLY A 321 33.69 -4.79 3.93
CA GLY A 321 34.72 -5.14 4.91
C GLY A 321 34.24 -5.19 6.38
N ILE A 322 32.96 -4.94 6.66
CA ILE A 322 32.39 -5.07 8.00
C ILE A 322 32.05 -6.54 8.25
N ASN A 323 32.84 -7.20 9.11
CA ASN A 323 32.65 -8.61 9.43
C ASN A 323 31.52 -8.87 10.46
N GLU A 324 31.05 -7.83 11.13
CA GLU A 324 29.93 -7.87 12.05
C GLU A 324 28.57 -7.96 11.33
N CYS A 325 27.60 -8.60 11.97
CA CYS A 325 26.19 -8.55 11.56
C CYS A 325 25.52 -7.33 12.19
N ILE A 326 24.40 -6.85 11.65
CA ILE A 326 23.53 -5.89 12.34
C ILE A 326 23.05 -6.55 13.65
N PRO A 327 23.29 -5.93 14.84
CA PRO A 327 22.83 -6.49 16.11
C PRO A 327 21.32 -6.70 16.10
N TYR A 328 20.85 -7.84 16.63
CA TYR A 328 19.43 -8.20 16.59
C TYR A 328 18.52 -7.18 17.28
N SER A 329 19.06 -6.43 18.25
CA SER A 329 18.36 -5.39 19.01
C SER A 329 18.20 -4.05 18.26
N VAL A 330 18.78 -3.88 17.07
CA VAL A 330 18.60 -2.66 16.26
C VAL A 330 17.23 -2.70 15.56
N PRO A 331 16.31 -1.77 15.85
CA PRO A 331 15.00 -1.69 15.20
C PRO A 331 15.13 -1.00 13.83
N LEU A 332 15.90 -1.61 12.91
CA LEU A 332 16.15 -1.07 11.57
C LEU A 332 14.84 -0.91 10.77
N ILE A 333 13.89 -1.80 11.02
CA ILE A 333 12.52 -1.76 10.51
C ILE A 333 11.57 -1.89 11.71
N GLN A 334 10.46 -1.16 11.68
CA GLN A 334 9.33 -1.23 12.59
C GLN A 334 8.03 -1.17 11.79
N PHE A 335 6.93 -1.60 12.40
CA PHE A 335 5.60 -1.50 11.79
C PHE A 335 4.59 -0.91 12.79
N SER A 336 3.82 0.05 12.32
CA SER A 336 2.73 0.67 13.05
C SER A 336 1.40 0.47 12.32
N SER A 337 0.28 0.80 12.96
CA SER A 337 -1.04 0.72 12.35
C SER A 337 -1.99 1.82 12.83
N TRP A 338 -2.92 2.21 11.97
CA TRP A 338 -4.05 3.10 12.27
C TRP A 338 -5.37 2.33 12.45
N MET A 339 -5.40 1.03 12.16
CA MET A 339 -6.62 0.23 12.10
C MET A 339 -7.17 -0.06 13.51
N GLY A 340 -8.20 0.70 13.89
CA GLY A 340 -8.78 0.69 15.25
C GLY A 340 -8.19 1.73 16.22
N GLY A 341 -7.33 2.63 15.75
CA GLY A 341 -6.78 3.75 16.55
C GLY A 341 -7.03 5.14 15.97
N ASP A 342 -7.12 5.26 14.64
CA ASP A 342 -7.50 6.49 13.94
C ASP A 342 -9.03 6.70 13.97
N ARG A 343 -9.46 7.63 14.83
CA ARG A 343 -10.87 7.96 15.15
C ARG A 343 -11.32 9.34 14.66
N ASP A 344 -10.44 10.11 14.01
CA ASP A 344 -10.75 11.35 13.26
C ASP A 344 -12.07 11.18 12.50
N GLY A 345 -13.12 11.89 12.94
CA GLY A 345 -14.51 11.77 12.49
C GLY A 345 -14.96 10.36 12.08
N ASN A 346 -14.55 9.32 12.80
CA ASN A 346 -15.00 7.95 12.59
C ASN A 346 -15.58 7.39 13.91
N PRO A 347 -16.86 7.67 14.21
CA PRO A 347 -17.48 7.26 15.47
C PRO A 347 -17.60 5.73 15.62
N ARG A 348 -17.32 4.93 14.57
CA ARG A 348 -17.21 3.48 14.69
C ARG A 348 -15.92 3.02 15.39
N VAL A 349 -14.88 3.85 15.49
CA VAL A 349 -13.65 3.52 16.23
C VAL A 349 -13.80 4.04 17.66
N THR A 350 -14.49 3.26 18.50
CA THR A 350 -14.70 3.56 19.92
C THR A 350 -13.45 3.25 20.77
N PRO A 351 -13.43 3.58 22.08
CA PRO A 351 -12.36 3.11 22.97
C PRO A 351 -12.33 1.58 23.10
N GLU A 352 -13.48 0.91 23.05
CA GLU A 352 -13.60 -0.55 23.06
C GLU A 352 -12.96 -1.17 21.81
N VAL A 353 -13.20 -0.60 20.62
CA VAL A 353 -12.51 -1.01 19.38
C VAL A 353 -10.99 -0.92 19.50
N THR A 354 -10.46 0.16 20.11
CA THR A 354 -9.02 0.31 20.37
C THR A 354 -8.48 -0.78 21.31
N ARG A 355 -9.26 -1.17 22.33
CA ARG A 355 -8.93 -2.28 23.23
C ARG A 355 -8.92 -3.62 22.50
N ASP A 356 -9.94 -3.88 21.68
CA ASP A 356 -10.09 -5.11 20.89
C ASP A 356 -8.92 -5.32 19.93
N VAL A 357 -8.59 -4.31 19.11
CA VAL A 357 -7.50 -4.45 18.14
C VAL A 357 -6.15 -4.65 18.82
N SER A 358 -5.94 -4.04 19.99
CA SER A 358 -4.72 -4.22 20.79
C SER A 358 -4.58 -5.64 21.33
N LEU A 359 -5.67 -6.22 21.83
CA LEU A 359 -5.72 -7.62 22.30
C LEU A 359 -5.60 -8.61 21.15
N LEU A 360 -6.26 -8.34 20.01
CA LEU A 360 -6.12 -9.10 18.77
C LEU A 360 -4.67 -9.12 18.27
N ALA A 361 -3.99 -7.96 18.28
CA ALA A 361 -2.60 -7.84 17.84
C ALA A 361 -1.65 -8.66 18.72
N ARG A 362 -1.81 -8.57 20.06
CA ARG A 362 -1.07 -9.39 21.04
C ARG A 362 -1.34 -10.89 20.87
N MET A 363 -2.58 -11.27 20.59
CA MET A 363 -2.97 -12.66 20.31
C MET A 363 -2.41 -13.18 18.97
N MET A 364 -2.31 -12.34 17.93
CA MET A 364 -1.71 -12.70 16.65
C MET A 364 -0.19 -12.86 16.77
N ALA A 365 0.49 -11.92 17.42
CA ALA A 365 1.91 -12.02 17.78
C ALA A 365 2.19 -13.36 18.48
N ALA A 366 1.48 -13.63 19.58
CA ALA A 366 1.65 -14.86 20.35
C ALA A 366 1.38 -16.14 19.53
N ASN A 367 0.48 -16.13 18.54
CA ASN A 367 0.31 -17.28 17.64
C ASN A 367 1.52 -17.49 16.71
N LEU A 368 2.04 -16.43 16.07
CA LEU A 368 3.21 -16.53 15.19
C LEU A 368 4.45 -17.00 15.96
N TYR A 369 4.69 -16.45 17.16
CA TYR A 369 5.76 -16.91 18.04
C TYR A 369 5.56 -18.38 18.49
N ASN A 370 4.33 -18.82 18.79
CA ASN A 370 4.05 -20.22 19.18
C ASN A 370 4.33 -21.24 18.07
N SER A 371 4.07 -20.93 16.79
CA SER A 371 4.45 -21.84 15.71
C SER A 371 5.96 -21.85 15.46
N GLN A 372 6.58 -20.66 15.48
CA GLN A 372 8.00 -20.49 15.16
C GLN A 372 8.93 -21.06 16.25
N ILE A 373 8.50 -21.06 17.52
CA ILE A 373 9.24 -21.72 18.62
C ILE A 373 9.17 -23.24 18.54
N GLU A 374 8.08 -23.84 18.06
CA GLU A 374 7.98 -25.30 17.91
C GLU A 374 8.91 -25.80 16.79
N GLU A 375 9.03 -25.08 15.67
CA GLU A 375 10.08 -25.30 14.66
C GLU A 375 11.50 -25.20 15.29
N LEU A 376 11.77 -24.15 16.05
CA LEU A 376 13.08 -23.93 16.70
C LEU A 376 13.40 -24.99 17.77
N MET A 377 12.39 -25.52 18.47
CA MET A 377 12.54 -26.65 19.39
C MET A 377 12.95 -27.92 18.65
N PHE A 378 12.40 -28.21 17.46
CA PHE A 378 12.87 -29.34 16.67
C PHE A 378 14.34 -29.18 16.26
N GLU A 379 14.73 -27.99 15.78
CA GLU A 379 16.10 -27.69 15.33
C GLU A 379 17.15 -27.74 16.45
N LEU A 380 16.92 -27.09 17.60
CA LEU A 380 17.91 -26.95 18.68
C LEU A 380 18.01 -28.21 19.57
N SER A 381 18.29 -29.35 18.94
CA SER A 381 18.49 -30.68 19.56
C SER A 381 19.84 -30.88 20.27
N MET A 382 20.65 -29.83 20.43
CA MET A 382 22.01 -29.93 20.96
C MET A 382 22.04 -30.25 22.45
N TRP A 383 22.96 -31.13 22.86
CA TRP A 383 23.23 -31.46 24.26
C TRP A 383 24.39 -30.65 24.86
N ARG A 384 25.24 -30.02 24.04
CA ARG A 384 26.34 -29.16 24.51
C ARG A 384 25.83 -27.76 24.79
N CYS A 385 26.08 -27.26 26.00
CA CYS A 385 25.70 -25.93 26.40
C CYS A 385 26.68 -25.31 27.40
N SER A 386 26.51 -24.02 27.68
CA SER A 386 27.15 -23.33 28.79
C SER A 386 26.60 -23.83 30.14
N GLU A 387 27.43 -23.72 31.19
CA GLU A 387 27.02 -23.99 32.58
C GLU A 387 25.77 -23.18 32.98
N GLU A 388 25.66 -21.95 32.50
CA GLU A 388 24.51 -21.07 32.72
C GLU A 388 23.20 -21.65 32.14
N LEU A 389 23.22 -22.15 30.90
CA LEU A 389 22.04 -22.79 30.30
C LEU A 389 21.69 -24.10 31.01
N GLN A 390 22.70 -24.90 31.38
CA GLN A 390 22.45 -26.15 32.12
C GLN A 390 21.76 -25.86 33.46
N ILE A 391 22.27 -24.88 34.22
CA ILE A 391 21.65 -24.45 35.50
C ILE A 391 20.21 -23.97 35.28
N ARG A 392 19.91 -23.24 34.20
CA ARG A 392 18.53 -22.81 33.87
C ARG A 392 17.63 -24.00 33.52
N ALA A 393 18.11 -24.95 32.71
CA ALA A 393 17.35 -26.14 32.34
C ALA A 393 17.04 -27.02 33.56
N ASP A 394 18.05 -27.26 34.42
CA ASP A 394 17.91 -27.94 35.71
C ASP A 394 16.85 -27.28 36.62
N GLN A 395 16.82 -25.95 36.69
CA GLN A 395 15.83 -25.20 37.47
C GLN A 395 14.41 -25.38 36.92
N ILE A 396 14.24 -25.32 35.58
CA ILE A 396 12.95 -25.53 34.91
C ILE A 396 12.44 -26.95 35.17
N GLU A 397 13.27 -27.99 35.01
CA GLU A 397 12.86 -29.39 35.25
C GLU A 397 12.35 -29.59 36.68
N ARG A 398 13.10 -29.10 37.67
CA ARG A 398 12.75 -29.21 39.10
C ARG A 398 11.40 -28.55 39.42
N ASN A 399 11.08 -27.45 38.74
CA ASN A 399 9.84 -26.68 38.92
C ASN A 399 8.64 -27.24 38.14
N THR A 400 8.86 -27.95 37.03
CA THR A 400 7.82 -28.39 36.06
C THR A 400 6.86 -29.49 36.59
N LYS A 401 6.96 -29.88 37.86
CA LYS A 401 6.18 -30.94 38.52
C LYS A 401 4.64 -30.75 38.61
N ARG A 402 4.02 -29.82 37.87
CA ARG A 402 2.57 -29.50 38.03
C ARG A 402 1.70 -29.34 36.78
N PHE A 403 2.23 -29.13 35.57
CA PHE A 403 1.37 -28.88 34.39
C PHE A 403 1.81 -29.65 33.14
N ALA A 404 1.51 -30.96 33.12
CA ALA A 404 1.66 -31.78 31.92
C ALA A 404 0.55 -31.50 30.88
N LYS A 405 0.55 -30.30 30.27
CA LYS A 405 -0.16 -30.09 29.00
C LYS A 405 0.49 -31.01 27.97
N HIS A 406 -0.23 -32.03 27.51
CA HIS A 406 0.33 -33.02 26.60
C HIS A 406 0.56 -32.37 25.23
N TYR A 407 1.82 -32.40 24.79
CA TYR A 407 2.26 -31.84 23.54
C TYR A 407 1.67 -32.71 22.42
N LYS A 408 1.04 -32.12 21.39
CA LYS A 408 0.40 -32.91 20.33
C LYS A 408 1.40 -33.73 19.51
N GLU A 409 2.65 -33.27 19.41
CA GLU A 409 3.70 -33.89 18.60
C GLU A 409 4.80 -34.55 19.46
N PHE A 410 5.21 -33.91 20.56
CA PHE A 410 6.14 -34.49 21.52
C PHE A 410 5.41 -35.49 22.44
N TRP A 411 5.24 -36.72 21.97
CA TRP A 411 4.57 -37.84 22.67
C TRP A 411 5.26 -38.31 23.97
N LYS A 412 6.29 -37.59 24.43
CA LYS A 412 7.10 -37.84 25.63
C LYS A 412 7.54 -36.50 26.23
N PRO A 413 7.80 -36.40 27.55
CA PRO A 413 8.44 -35.22 28.13
C PRO A 413 9.83 -34.97 27.51
N ILE A 414 10.23 -33.71 27.44
CA ILE A 414 11.53 -33.28 26.93
C ILE A 414 12.64 -33.87 27.82
N PRO A 415 13.64 -34.58 27.28
CA PRO A 415 14.75 -35.11 28.07
C PRO A 415 15.63 -33.98 28.66
N PRO A 416 16.11 -34.10 29.93
CA PRO A 416 17.03 -33.13 30.52
C PRO A 416 18.37 -33.00 29.79
N THR A 417 18.72 -33.98 28.94
CA THR A 417 19.88 -33.97 28.04
C THR A 417 19.73 -33.03 26.83
N GLU A 418 18.58 -32.37 26.67
CA GLU A 418 18.28 -31.44 25.57
C GLU A 418 18.01 -30.02 26.14
N PRO A 419 19.02 -29.35 26.75
CA PRO A 419 18.81 -28.17 27.60
C PRO A 419 18.18 -26.98 26.86
N TYR A 420 18.47 -26.77 25.58
CA TYR A 420 17.81 -25.75 24.76
C TYR A 420 16.30 -26.01 24.66
N ARG A 421 15.89 -27.26 24.37
CA ARG A 421 14.46 -27.63 24.28
C ARG A 421 13.74 -27.46 25.61
N VAL A 422 14.39 -27.72 26.75
CA VAL A 422 13.82 -27.45 28.08
C VAL A 422 13.53 -25.96 28.28
N VAL A 423 14.46 -25.08 27.91
CA VAL A 423 14.29 -23.61 28.02
C VAL A 423 13.26 -23.08 27.02
N LEU A 424 13.29 -23.52 25.77
CA LEU A 424 12.31 -23.12 24.74
C LEU A 424 10.89 -23.66 25.06
N GLY A 425 10.77 -24.80 25.75
CA GLY A 425 9.48 -25.35 26.18
C GLY A 425 8.76 -24.49 27.23
N ASP A 426 9.47 -24.03 28.28
CA ASP A 426 8.93 -23.08 29.27
C ASP A 426 8.51 -21.75 28.61
N LEU A 427 9.32 -21.26 27.66
CA LEU A 427 9.01 -20.08 26.86
C LEU A 427 7.73 -20.29 26.01
N ARG A 428 7.57 -21.42 25.32
CA ARG A 428 6.35 -21.72 24.57
C ARG A 428 5.13 -21.81 25.50
N ASP A 429 5.24 -22.45 26.65
CA ASP A 429 4.12 -22.58 27.58
C ASP A 429 3.66 -21.21 28.13
N LYS A 430 4.59 -20.27 28.31
CA LYS A 430 4.30 -18.85 28.58
C LYS A 430 3.71 -18.11 27.38
N LEU A 431 4.16 -18.36 26.15
CA LEU A 431 3.54 -17.81 24.93
C LEU A 431 2.10 -18.30 24.76
N TYR A 432 1.83 -19.58 25.00
CA TYR A 432 0.48 -20.16 25.02
C TYR A 432 -0.39 -19.43 26.05
N ASN A 433 0.07 -19.31 27.29
CA ASN A 433 -0.68 -18.60 28.34
C ASN A 433 -0.91 -17.12 27.97
N THR A 434 0.05 -16.46 27.32
CA THR A 434 -0.05 -15.07 26.83
C THR A 434 -1.14 -14.93 25.76
N ARG A 435 -1.23 -15.90 24.84
CA ARG A 435 -2.31 -15.98 23.84
C ARG A 435 -3.67 -16.18 24.50
N GLU A 436 -3.81 -17.18 25.37
CA GLU A 436 -5.09 -17.50 26.02
C GLU A 436 -5.54 -16.37 26.95
N ARG A 437 -4.64 -15.69 27.67
CA ARG A 437 -4.95 -14.48 28.47
C ARG A 437 -5.52 -13.38 27.57
N SER A 438 -4.87 -13.13 26.42
CA SER A 438 -5.34 -12.14 25.44
C SER A 438 -6.72 -12.48 24.87
N GLY A 439 -6.95 -13.75 24.51
CA GLY A 439 -8.25 -14.23 24.01
C GLY A 439 -9.37 -14.20 25.05
N GLN A 440 -9.08 -14.51 26.31
CA GLN A 440 -10.03 -14.40 27.42
C GLN A 440 -10.39 -12.94 27.74
N LEU A 441 -9.40 -12.04 27.73
CA LEU A 441 -9.64 -10.60 27.88
C LEU A 441 -10.52 -10.07 26.74
N LEU A 442 -10.29 -10.48 25.50
CA LEU A 442 -11.10 -10.11 24.34
C LEU A 442 -12.54 -10.67 24.42
N ALA A 443 -12.72 -11.90 24.90
CA ALA A 443 -14.02 -12.58 24.90
C ALA A 443 -14.94 -12.23 26.09
N ARG A 444 -14.39 -11.75 27.23
CA ARG A 444 -15.17 -11.50 28.46
C ARG A 444 -14.58 -10.41 29.39
N GLY A 445 -13.63 -9.61 28.91
CA GLY A 445 -12.96 -8.56 29.69
C GLY A 445 -12.08 -9.03 30.86
N LYS A 446 -11.95 -10.35 31.09
CA LYS A 446 -11.29 -10.94 32.26
C LYS A 446 -10.59 -12.25 31.90
N SER A 447 -9.50 -12.58 32.60
CA SER A 447 -8.76 -13.83 32.41
C SER A 447 -8.52 -14.54 33.74
N ASP A 448 -8.64 -15.87 33.73
CA ASP A 448 -8.31 -16.74 34.87
C ASP A 448 -6.80 -17.09 34.89
N ILE A 449 -6.08 -16.77 33.81
CA ILE A 449 -4.63 -16.92 33.69
C ILE A 449 -3.98 -15.66 34.30
N PRO A 450 -3.16 -15.79 35.35
CA PRO A 450 -2.54 -14.65 36.00
C PRO A 450 -1.42 -14.05 35.13
N GLU A 451 -1.00 -12.83 35.45
CA GLU A 451 -0.12 -12.03 34.59
C GLU A 451 1.34 -12.52 34.58
N ASP A 452 1.82 -13.03 35.72
CA ASP A 452 3.13 -13.64 35.93
C ASP A 452 3.31 -14.96 35.15
N ALA A 453 2.23 -15.63 34.79
CA ALA A 453 2.22 -16.79 33.90
C ALA A 453 2.33 -16.44 32.41
N THR A 454 2.51 -15.16 32.06
CA THR A 454 2.52 -14.63 30.69
C THR A 454 3.68 -13.65 30.45
N PHE A 455 4.02 -13.39 29.18
CA PHE A 455 4.96 -12.33 28.84
C PHE A 455 4.26 -10.96 28.92
N THR A 456 4.80 -10.08 29.76
CA THR A 456 4.29 -8.72 29.95
C THR A 456 5.01 -7.72 29.05
N ASN A 457 6.34 -7.85 28.95
CA ASN A 457 7.26 -7.02 28.17
C ASN A 457 8.18 -7.88 27.27
N VAL A 458 8.92 -7.23 26.37
CA VAL A 458 9.76 -7.92 25.37
C VAL A 458 11.01 -8.55 26.00
N GLU A 459 11.57 -7.91 27.02
CA GLU A 459 12.81 -8.31 27.69
C GLU A 459 12.67 -9.69 28.37
N GLN A 460 11.51 -9.95 29.00
CA GLN A 460 11.17 -11.26 29.57
C GLN A 460 11.19 -12.41 28.54
N PHE A 461 10.86 -12.12 27.28
CA PHE A 461 10.83 -13.09 26.19
C PHE A 461 12.21 -13.19 25.50
N LEU A 462 12.96 -12.08 25.43
CA LEU A 462 14.28 -12.04 24.81
C LEU A 462 15.38 -12.72 25.66
N GLU A 463 15.34 -12.58 26.99
CA GLU A 463 16.35 -13.15 27.91
C GLU A 463 16.67 -14.66 27.70
N PRO A 464 15.70 -15.58 27.64
CA PRO A 464 15.96 -17.00 27.36
C PRO A 464 16.49 -17.25 25.94
N LEU A 465 16.16 -16.41 24.96
CA LEU A 465 16.68 -16.52 23.59
C LEU A 465 18.13 -16.06 23.50
N GLU A 466 18.47 -14.96 24.17
CA GLU A 466 19.85 -14.51 24.34
C GLU A 466 20.70 -15.52 25.11
N LEU A 467 20.13 -16.19 26.12
CA LEU A 467 20.79 -17.27 26.86
C LEU A 467 21.11 -18.46 25.93
N CYS A 468 20.16 -18.89 25.10
CA CYS A 468 20.41 -19.89 24.07
C CYS A 468 21.47 -19.44 23.06
N TYR A 469 21.43 -18.18 22.60
CA TYR A 469 22.37 -17.64 21.61
C TYR A 469 23.81 -17.55 22.15
N ARG A 470 23.99 -17.04 23.38
CA ARG A 470 25.31 -16.98 24.03
C ARG A 470 25.85 -18.36 24.38
N SER A 471 24.98 -19.30 24.78
CA SER A 471 25.35 -20.70 24.98
C SER A 471 25.88 -21.35 23.70
N LEU A 472 25.15 -21.29 22.59
CA LEU A 472 25.59 -21.84 21.30
C LEU A 472 26.92 -21.21 20.84
N CYS A 473 27.04 -19.88 20.92
CA CYS A 473 28.29 -19.19 20.62
C CYS A 473 29.47 -19.67 21.49
N SER A 474 29.25 -19.90 22.79
CA SER A 474 30.29 -20.39 23.72
C SER A 474 30.72 -21.83 23.45
N CYS A 475 29.82 -22.67 22.91
CA CYS A 475 30.13 -24.05 22.52
C CYS A 475 30.80 -24.17 21.14
N GLY A 476 30.95 -23.07 20.40
CA GLY A 476 31.45 -23.04 19.03
C GLY A 476 30.37 -23.16 17.94
N ASP A 477 29.12 -23.41 18.32
CA ASP A 477 27.96 -23.62 17.44
C ASP A 477 27.36 -22.29 16.92
N ARG A 478 28.18 -21.24 16.74
CA ARG A 478 27.73 -19.92 16.30
C ARG A 478 27.03 -19.95 14.93
N SER A 479 27.42 -20.84 14.03
CA SER A 479 26.75 -21.03 12.74
C SER A 479 25.29 -21.49 12.87
N ILE A 480 24.93 -22.14 13.98
CA ILE A 480 23.55 -22.51 14.32
C ILE A 480 22.85 -21.31 14.99
N ALA A 481 23.54 -20.62 15.89
CA ALA A 481 23.02 -19.43 16.57
C ALA A 481 22.64 -18.30 15.58
N ASP A 482 23.50 -18.05 14.58
CA ASP A 482 23.27 -17.09 13.50
C ASP A 482 22.26 -17.61 12.43
N GLY A 483 21.68 -18.80 12.61
CA GLY A 483 20.59 -19.37 11.83
C GLY A 483 19.21 -18.90 12.29
N SER A 484 18.28 -19.84 12.46
CA SER A 484 16.87 -19.59 12.81
C SER A 484 16.68 -18.83 14.13
N LEU A 485 17.57 -19.03 15.11
CA LEU A 485 17.54 -18.33 16.40
C LEU A 485 17.77 -16.82 16.24
N LEU A 486 18.77 -16.41 15.44
CA LEU A 486 19.01 -14.99 15.13
C LEU A 486 17.83 -14.36 14.37
N ASP A 487 17.22 -15.10 13.44
CA ASP A 487 16.03 -14.63 12.73
C ASP A 487 14.83 -14.47 13.68
N PHE A 488 14.65 -15.37 14.65
CA PHE A 488 13.62 -15.28 15.69
C PHE A 488 13.83 -14.09 16.66
N MET A 489 15.09 -13.84 17.06
CA MET A 489 15.44 -12.67 17.88
C MET A 489 15.23 -11.35 17.13
N ARG A 490 15.49 -11.33 15.81
CA ARG A 490 15.19 -10.19 14.92
C ARG A 490 13.69 -9.99 14.71
N GLN A 491 12.90 -11.06 14.60
CA GLN A 491 11.43 -11.00 14.60
C GLN A 491 10.92 -10.42 15.92
N LEU A 492 11.46 -10.82 17.08
CA LEU A 492 11.07 -10.26 18.38
C LEU A 492 11.38 -8.76 18.48
N SER A 493 12.56 -8.32 18.03
CA SER A 493 12.95 -6.91 18.04
C SER A 493 12.19 -6.05 17.02
N THR A 494 11.70 -6.65 15.92
CA THR A 494 10.90 -5.94 14.90
C THR A 494 9.43 -5.81 15.30
N PHE A 495 8.83 -6.89 15.80
CA PHE A 495 7.37 -7.01 15.96
C PHE A 495 6.92 -6.90 17.43
N GLY A 496 7.82 -7.08 18.40
CA GLY A 496 7.52 -7.02 19.83
C GLY A 496 6.41 -7.99 20.26
N LEU A 497 5.73 -7.69 21.37
CA LEU A 497 4.60 -8.51 21.82
C LEU A 497 3.27 -8.21 21.11
N THR A 498 3.20 -7.22 20.19
CA THR A 498 1.94 -6.77 19.59
C THR A 498 1.90 -6.80 18.07
N LEU A 499 2.94 -7.29 17.39
CA LEU A 499 3.06 -7.41 15.92
C LEU A 499 3.17 -6.05 15.19
N VAL A 500 2.32 -5.09 15.53
CA VAL A 500 2.42 -3.67 15.18
C VAL A 500 2.24 -2.81 16.44
N LYS A 501 2.61 -1.53 16.37
CA LYS A 501 2.21 -0.51 17.34
C LYS A 501 1.04 0.31 16.83
N LEU A 502 0.06 0.61 17.67
CA LEU A 502 -1.13 1.38 17.28
C LEU A 502 -0.89 2.88 17.47
N ASP A 503 -1.14 3.68 16.43
CA ASP A 503 -1.30 5.13 16.58
C ASP A 503 -2.74 5.45 16.97
N ILE A 504 -2.91 6.38 17.91
CA ILE A 504 -4.21 7.00 18.19
C ILE A 504 -4.27 8.33 17.43
N ARG A 505 -5.34 8.60 16.69
CA ARG A 505 -5.50 9.88 15.96
C ARG A 505 -6.90 10.48 16.15
N GLN A 506 -6.95 11.75 16.56
CA GLN A 506 -8.17 12.52 16.82
C GLN A 506 -7.97 13.97 16.38
N GLU A 507 -9.05 14.70 16.06
CA GLU A 507 -8.98 16.11 15.62
C GLU A 507 -8.94 17.13 16.79
N SER A 508 -8.17 18.20 16.64
CA SER A 508 -7.89 19.25 17.65
C SER A 508 -9.14 19.87 18.29
N ASP A 509 -10.19 20.09 17.50
CA ASP A 509 -11.48 20.62 17.98
C ASP A 509 -12.09 19.75 19.09
N ARG A 510 -11.95 18.42 18.99
CA ARG A 510 -12.49 17.47 19.98
C ARG A 510 -11.72 17.51 21.31
N HIS A 511 -10.43 17.91 21.30
CA HIS A 511 -9.68 18.20 22.54
C HIS A 511 -10.10 19.55 23.12
N THR A 512 -10.34 20.54 22.27
CA THR A 512 -10.86 21.86 22.65
C THR A 512 -12.21 21.76 23.36
N ASP A 513 -13.14 20.90 22.90
CA ASP A 513 -14.44 20.72 23.56
C ASP A 513 -14.34 20.05 24.94
N VAL A 514 -13.39 19.14 25.15
CA VAL A 514 -13.13 18.56 26.49
C VAL A 514 -12.60 19.64 27.43
N MET A 515 -11.64 20.47 26.99
CA MET A 515 -11.11 21.58 27.78
C MET A 515 -12.17 22.66 28.05
N ASP A 516 -13.07 22.90 27.09
CA ASP A 516 -14.15 23.86 27.25
C ASP A 516 -15.21 23.39 28.25
N ALA A 517 -15.57 22.10 28.23
CA ALA A 517 -16.44 21.50 29.24
C ALA A 517 -15.81 21.54 30.64
N ILE A 518 -14.51 21.24 30.76
CA ILE A 518 -13.76 21.32 32.03
C ILE A 518 -13.73 22.75 32.57
N THR A 519 -13.35 23.73 31.75
CA THR A 519 -13.26 25.14 32.18
C THR A 519 -14.63 25.75 32.54
N LYS A 520 -15.69 25.34 31.84
CA LYS A 520 -17.07 25.72 32.16
C LYS A 520 -17.56 25.09 33.47
N HIS A 521 -17.32 23.79 33.67
CA HIS A 521 -17.69 23.07 34.90
C HIS A 521 -16.96 23.61 36.15
N LEU A 522 -15.68 23.97 36.00
CA LEU A 522 -14.89 24.62 37.05
C LEU A 522 -15.26 26.10 37.28
N GLY A 523 -16.14 26.69 36.47
CA GLY A 523 -16.57 28.09 36.59
C GLY A 523 -15.49 29.13 36.23
N ILE A 524 -14.42 28.74 35.53
CA ILE A 524 -13.27 29.60 35.21
C ILE A 524 -13.34 30.23 33.80
N GLY A 525 -14.32 29.84 32.98
CA GLY A 525 -14.64 30.45 31.69
C GLY A 525 -14.87 29.43 30.59
N SER A 526 -14.82 29.86 29.32
CA SER A 526 -14.87 29.00 28.15
C SER A 526 -13.49 28.95 27.48
N TYR A 527 -12.76 27.83 27.60
CA TYR A 527 -11.49 27.61 26.91
C TYR A 527 -11.58 27.87 25.39
N ARG A 528 -12.71 27.50 24.78
CA ARG A 528 -12.96 27.69 23.33
C ARG A 528 -12.97 29.18 22.94
N GLU A 529 -13.43 30.06 23.82
CA GLU A 529 -13.47 31.53 23.62
C GLU A 529 -12.13 32.24 23.94
N TRP A 530 -11.14 31.56 24.52
CA TRP A 530 -9.87 32.19 24.89
C TRP A 530 -8.91 32.31 23.71
N SER A 531 -8.13 33.40 23.70
CA SER A 531 -7.00 33.58 22.79
C SER A 531 -5.89 32.56 23.04
N GLU A 532 -5.06 32.32 22.01
CA GLU A 532 -4.00 31.31 22.06
C GLU A 532 -3.01 31.52 23.22
N ASP A 533 -2.56 32.76 23.48
CA ASP A 533 -1.68 33.03 24.62
C ASP A 533 -2.35 32.69 25.96
N LYS A 534 -3.66 32.96 26.12
CA LYS A 534 -4.40 32.62 27.34
C LYS A 534 -4.64 31.11 27.48
N ARG A 535 -4.85 30.40 26.37
CA ARG A 535 -4.91 28.93 26.34
C ARG A 535 -3.56 28.34 26.79
N GLN A 536 -2.45 28.84 26.25
CA GLN A 536 -1.10 28.43 26.68
C GLN A 536 -0.85 28.77 28.16
N GLU A 537 -1.13 29.99 28.61
CA GLU A 537 -0.94 30.41 30.01
C GLU A 537 -1.65 29.45 30.98
N TRP A 538 -2.93 29.14 30.72
CA TRP A 538 -3.70 28.22 31.55
C TRP A 538 -3.20 26.77 31.45
N LEU A 539 -2.95 26.24 30.25
CA LEU A 539 -2.42 24.88 30.08
C LEU A 539 -1.08 24.72 30.79
N LEU A 540 -0.18 25.70 30.71
CA LEU A 540 1.11 25.68 31.40
C LEU A 540 0.99 25.90 32.91
N SER A 541 -0.05 26.61 33.38
CA SER A 541 -0.40 26.63 34.81
C SER A 541 -0.79 25.23 35.29
N GLU A 542 -1.74 24.57 34.62
CA GLU A 542 -2.22 23.25 35.04
C GLU A 542 -1.17 22.15 34.83
N LEU A 543 -0.36 22.19 33.77
CA LEU A 543 0.76 21.26 33.54
C LEU A 543 1.84 21.34 34.64
N ARG A 544 2.00 22.50 35.31
CA ARG A 544 2.87 22.67 36.49
C ARG A 544 2.14 22.36 37.81
N SER A 545 0.81 22.43 37.84
CA SER A 545 -0.03 22.05 38.97
C SER A 545 0.09 20.57 39.30
N LYS A 546 -0.01 20.24 40.60
CA LYS A 546 -0.12 18.85 41.11
C LYS A 546 -1.54 18.51 41.58
N ARG A 547 -2.49 19.43 41.41
CA ARG A 547 -3.91 19.23 41.72
C ARG A 547 -4.58 18.52 40.53
N PRO A 548 -5.37 17.45 40.75
CA PRO A 548 -6.23 16.89 39.70
C PRO A 548 -7.24 17.92 39.18
N LEU A 549 -7.40 17.99 37.87
CA LEU A 549 -8.14 19.04 37.18
C LEU A 549 -9.66 18.84 37.26
N PHE A 550 -10.15 17.62 37.04
CA PHE A 550 -11.58 17.29 37.03
C PHE A 550 -11.87 15.98 37.79
N GLY A 551 -13.12 15.83 38.26
CA GLY A 551 -13.62 14.64 38.94
C GLY A 551 -14.56 13.80 38.07
N SER A 552 -15.21 12.81 38.69
CA SER A 552 -16.23 11.96 38.04
C SER A 552 -17.57 12.68 37.81
N ASP A 553 -17.69 13.90 38.31
CA ASP A 553 -18.85 14.80 38.27
C ASP A 553 -18.90 15.71 37.03
N LEU A 554 -17.82 15.75 36.23
CA LEU A 554 -17.76 16.49 34.97
C LEU A 554 -18.89 16.05 34.00
N PRO A 555 -19.78 16.95 33.55
CA PRO A 555 -20.76 16.63 32.52
C PRO A 555 -20.07 16.28 31.20
N LYS A 556 -20.43 15.13 30.62
CA LYS A 556 -19.87 14.64 29.35
C LYS A 556 -20.99 14.49 28.31
N THR A 557 -20.72 14.94 27.08
CA THR A 557 -21.44 14.45 25.89
C THR A 557 -20.90 13.09 25.48
N ASP A 558 -21.55 12.40 24.54
CA ASP A 558 -21.03 11.16 23.94
C ASP A 558 -19.63 11.38 23.33
N GLU A 559 -19.44 12.53 22.67
CA GLU A 559 -18.15 12.92 22.07
C GLU A 559 -17.05 13.22 23.11
N ILE A 560 -17.38 13.82 24.25
CA ILE A 560 -16.43 14.01 25.37
C ILE A 560 -16.12 12.66 26.03
N THR A 561 -17.11 11.76 26.10
CA THR A 561 -16.96 10.40 26.65
C THR A 561 -16.05 9.54 25.78
N ASP A 562 -16.16 9.62 24.45
CA ASP A 562 -15.24 9.00 23.49
C ASP A 562 -13.79 9.45 23.69
N VAL A 563 -13.54 10.76 23.77
CA VAL A 563 -12.17 11.30 23.95
C VAL A 563 -11.57 10.87 25.29
N LEU A 564 -12.31 11.01 26.40
CA LEU A 564 -11.80 10.62 27.72
C LEU A 564 -11.62 9.10 27.84
N GLY A 565 -12.59 8.30 27.37
CA GLY A 565 -12.50 6.85 27.35
C GLY A 565 -11.33 6.33 26.50
N THR A 566 -10.94 7.06 25.46
CA THR A 566 -9.72 6.74 24.67
C THR A 566 -8.47 6.81 25.55
N PHE A 567 -8.31 7.88 26.34
CA PHE A 567 -7.18 8.02 27.26
C PHE A 567 -7.25 7.04 28.45
N GLU A 568 -8.45 6.69 28.92
CA GLU A 568 -8.64 5.63 29.92
C GLU A 568 -8.11 4.27 29.41
N VAL A 569 -8.45 3.87 28.16
CA VAL A 569 -7.91 2.68 27.50
C VAL A 569 -6.38 2.73 27.31
N MET A 570 -5.83 3.91 26.99
CA MET A 570 -4.37 4.13 26.93
C MET A 570 -3.67 4.01 28.29
N ALA A 571 -4.35 4.32 29.40
CA ALA A 571 -3.81 4.20 30.75
C ALA A 571 -3.89 2.77 31.34
N GLU A 572 -4.83 1.97 30.84
CA GLU A 572 -5.00 0.56 31.21
C GLU A 572 -4.03 -0.39 30.49
N LEU A 573 -3.84 -0.21 29.18
CA LEU A 573 -3.07 -1.13 28.34
C LEU A 573 -1.54 -0.96 28.49
N PRO A 574 -0.73 -1.99 28.17
CA PRO A 574 0.72 -1.86 28.17
C PRO A 574 1.20 -0.76 27.22
N SER A 575 2.16 0.06 27.65
CA SER A 575 2.72 1.16 26.85
C SER A 575 3.15 0.75 25.44
N ASP A 576 3.68 -0.47 25.36
CA ASP A 576 4.40 -1.01 24.22
C ASP A 576 3.44 -1.32 23.05
N THR A 577 2.12 -1.34 23.33
CA THR A 577 1.02 -1.43 22.37
C THR A 577 0.91 -0.21 21.46
N PHE A 578 1.31 0.97 21.92
CA PHE A 578 1.07 2.24 21.22
C PHE A 578 2.34 2.85 20.62
N ALA A 579 2.16 3.69 19.60
CA ALA A 579 3.23 4.50 19.02
C ALA A 579 3.03 6.00 19.27
N ALA A 580 2.19 6.69 18.50
CA ALA A 580 1.95 8.12 18.61
C ALA A 580 0.51 8.46 19.00
N TYR A 581 0.32 9.64 19.60
CA TYR A 581 -0.97 10.33 19.61
C TYR A 581 -0.91 11.48 18.60
N ILE A 582 -1.68 11.36 17.51
CA ILE A 582 -1.68 12.29 16.39
C ILE A 582 -2.87 13.23 16.48
N ILE A 583 -2.64 14.52 16.26
CA ILE A 583 -3.67 15.56 16.28
C ILE A 583 -3.96 15.99 14.84
N SER A 584 -5.07 15.51 14.26
CA SER A 584 -5.57 16.02 12.96
C SER A 584 -5.98 17.49 13.08
N VAL A 585 -5.81 18.25 12.00
CA VAL A 585 -6.04 19.71 11.98
C VAL A 585 -5.30 20.43 13.13
N ALA A 586 -4.02 20.11 13.35
CA ALA A 586 -3.18 20.86 14.28
C ALA A 586 -2.83 22.23 13.71
N THR A 587 -2.90 23.27 14.53
CA THR A 587 -2.77 24.68 14.10
C THR A 587 -1.85 25.48 15.02
N VAL A 588 -1.96 25.27 16.34
CA VAL A 588 -1.34 26.14 17.36
C VAL A 588 -0.72 25.33 18.51
N PRO A 589 0.22 25.90 19.28
CA PRO A 589 0.84 25.19 20.41
C PRO A 589 -0.15 24.65 21.45
N SER A 590 -1.28 25.32 21.69
CA SER A 590 -2.28 24.85 22.65
C SER A 590 -2.97 23.54 22.25
N ASP A 591 -3.00 23.18 20.95
CA ASP A 591 -3.51 21.89 20.49
C ASP A 591 -2.67 20.73 21.09
N VAL A 592 -1.35 20.84 20.99
CA VAL A 592 -0.38 19.85 21.51
C VAL A 592 -0.40 19.83 23.04
N LEU A 593 -0.34 21.00 23.67
CA LEU A 593 -0.34 21.12 25.14
C LEU A 593 -1.65 20.63 25.78
N ALA A 594 -2.79 20.72 25.08
CA ALA A 594 -4.06 20.18 25.54
C ALA A 594 -4.04 18.65 25.62
N VAL A 595 -3.49 17.97 24.61
CA VAL A 595 -3.34 16.50 24.63
C VAL A 595 -2.36 16.05 25.70
N GLU A 596 -1.25 16.77 25.91
CA GLU A 596 -0.32 16.49 27.01
C GLU A 596 -1.00 16.56 28.38
N LEU A 597 -1.84 17.57 28.61
CA LEU A 597 -2.60 17.70 29.85
C LEU A 597 -3.65 16.57 29.98
N LEU A 598 -4.39 16.23 28.92
CA LEU A 598 -5.39 15.15 28.95
C LEU A 598 -4.76 13.77 29.23
N GLN A 599 -3.60 13.47 28.64
CA GLN A 599 -2.85 12.23 28.95
C GLN A 599 -2.48 12.15 30.44
N ARG A 600 -2.07 13.28 31.05
CA ARG A 600 -1.72 13.35 32.47
C ARG A 600 -2.95 13.16 33.36
N GLU A 601 -4.02 13.90 33.13
CA GLU A 601 -5.24 13.83 33.97
C GLU A 601 -5.96 12.47 33.87
N CYS A 602 -5.95 11.86 32.69
CA CYS A 602 -6.45 10.51 32.47
C CYS A 602 -5.45 9.41 32.93
N ARG A 603 -4.35 9.79 33.59
CA ARG A 603 -3.40 8.91 34.29
C ARG A 603 -2.64 7.94 33.38
N VAL A 604 -2.37 8.33 32.13
CA VAL A 604 -1.56 7.55 31.18
C VAL A 604 -0.12 7.48 31.72
N LYS A 605 0.25 6.32 32.31
CA LYS A 605 1.48 6.15 33.13
C LYS A 605 2.78 6.44 32.38
N LYS A 606 2.79 6.18 31.06
CA LYS A 606 3.83 6.57 30.11
C LYS A 606 3.12 7.28 28.96
N PRO A 607 2.97 8.62 28.99
CA PRO A 607 2.31 9.36 27.93
C PRO A 607 2.95 9.11 26.56
N LEU A 608 2.12 8.92 25.54
CA LEU A 608 2.55 8.77 24.15
C LEU A 608 3.21 10.07 23.67
N ARG A 609 4.05 9.98 22.64
CA ARG A 609 4.54 11.17 21.93
C ARG A 609 3.37 11.84 21.20
N VAL A 610 3.21 13.14 21.39
CA VAL A 610 2.16 13.93 20.72
C VAL A 610 2.71 14.48 19.40
N VAL A 611 1.94 14.27 18.33
CA VAL A 611 2.35 14.53 16.95
C VAL A 611 1.32 15.45 16.28
N PRO A 612 1.63 16.74 16.05
CA PRO A 612 0.77 17.60 15.27
C PRO A 612 0.77 17.15 13.80
N LEU A 613 -0.43 17.07 13.21
CA LEU A 613 -0.63 16.87 11.78
C LEU A 613 -1.13 18.17 11.16
N PHE A 614 -0.25 18.82 10.39
CA PHE A 614 -0.56 20.05 9.66
C PHE A 614 -1.15 19.70 8.27
N GLU A 615 -2.36 20.19 7.96
CA GLU A 615 -3.17 19.71 6.82
C GLU A 615 -3.63 20.78 5.81
N ARG A 616 -3.54 22.08 6.13
CA ARG A 616 -3.87 23.19 5.21
C ARG A 616 -2.63 24.01 4.90
N LEU A 617 -2.67 24.81 3.83
CA LEU A 617 -1.53 25.64 3.41
C LEU A 617 -1.05 26.58 4.52
N ALA A 618 -1.98 27.29 5.17
CA ALA A 618 -1.66 28.20 6.28
C ALA A 618 -1.14 27.46 7.54
N ASP A 619 -1.55 26.20 7.76
CA ASP A 619 -1.07 25.40 8.88
C ASP A 619 0.40 24.99 8.65
N LEU A 620 0.76 24.64 7.42
CA LEU A 620 2.14 24.32 7.02
C LEU A 620 3.05 25.56 7.08
N GLU A 621 2.55 26.73 6.70
CA GLU A 621 3.28 28.00 6.80
C GLU A 621 3.49 28.42 8.27
N ALA A 622 2.53 28.14 9.16
CA ALA A 622 2.64 28.41 10.60
C ALA A 622 3.45 27.35 11.37
N ALA A 623 3.58 26.13 10.85
CA ALA A 623 4.18 24.99 11.55
C ALA A 623 5.57 25.27 12.18
N PRO A 624 6.54 25.92 11.51
CA PRO A 624 7.84 26.20 12.11
C PRO A 624 7.75 27.13 13.33
N ALA A 625 6.88 28.14 13.29
CA ALA A 625 6.65 29.06 14.41
C ALA A 625 5.92 28.38 15.57
N THR A 626 4.92 27.54 15.28
CA THR A 626 4.22 26.71 16.27
C THR A 626 5.20 25.77 16.98
N MET A 627 6.10 25.11 16.25
CA MET A 627 7.09 24.22 16.85
C MET A 627 8.18 24.96 17.63
N ALA A 628 8.66 26.12 17.16
CA ALA A 628 9.60 26.96 17.90
C ALA A 628 9.00 27.46 19.23
N ARG A 629 7.70 27.82 19.24
CA ARG A 629 6.98 28.20 20.47
C ARG A 629 6.80 27.02 21.42
N LEU A 630 6.59 25.79 20.93
CA LEU A 630 6.58 24.59 21.78
C LEU A 630 7.96 24.27 22.37
N PHE A 631 9.03 24.36 21.58
CA PHE A 631 10.39 24.07 22.05
C PHE A 631 10.95 25.14 23.03
N SER A 632 10.36 26.33 23.07
CA SER A 632 10.66 27.38 24.06
C SER A 632 9.78 27.33 25.32
N VAL A 633 8.92 26.32 25.49
CA VAL A 633 8.20 26.06 26.75
C VAL A 633 9.11 25.35 27.76
N ASP A 634 9.23 25.94 28.96
CA ASP A 634 9.91 25.34 30.12
C ASP A 634 9.45 23.89 30.36
N GLY A 635 10.40 22.95 30.32
CA GLY A 635 10.15 21.53 30.57
C GLY A 635 9.53 20.74 29.41
N TYR A 636 9.10 21.37 28.31
CA TYR A 636 8.57 20.64 27.15
C TYR A 636 9.67 19.80 26.47
N LEU A 637 10.88 20.37 26.32
CA LEU A 637 12.04 19.65 25.76
C LEU A 637 12.42 18.38 26.57
N ASP A 638 12.27 18.44 27.89
CA ASP A 638 12.53 17.30 28.78
C ASP A 638 11.40 16.26 28.69
N ARG A 639 10.14 16.72 28.64
CA ARG A 639 8.95 15.87 28.43
C ARG A 639 9.02 15.06 27.13
N ILE A 640 9.60 15.61 26.06
CA ILE A 640 9.77 14.90 24.78
C ILE A 640 11.11 14.16 24.63
N ASP A 641 11.97 14.13 25.65
CA ASP A 641 13.33 13.54 25.57
C ASP A 641 14.10 14.03 24.32
N ARG A 642 13.95 15.33 24.02
CA ARG A 642 14.48 16.01 22.82
C ARG A 642 14.18 15.29 21.49
N LYS A 643 13.05 14.58 21.39
CA LYS A 643 12.58 13.87 20.19
C LYS A 643 11.16 14.33 19.83
N GLN A 644 11.00 14.98 18.69
CA GLN A 644 9.70 15.39 18.18
C GLN A 644 9.41 14.67 16.88
N GLU A 645 8.18 14.16 16.74
CA GLU A 645 7.64 13.74 15.45
C GLU A 645 6.61 14.78 14.99
N VAL A 646 6.62 15.13 13.70
CA VAL A 646 5.64 16.02 13.06
C VAL A 646 5.08 15.29 11.84
N MET A 647 3.75 15.29 11.68
CA MET A 647 3.09 14.64 10.56
C MET A 647 2.66 15.67 9.50
N ILE A 648 2.78 15.29 8.23
CA ILE A 648 2.45 16.14 7.09
C ILE A 648 1.47 15.45 6.11
N GLY A 649 0.38 16.15 5.77
CA GLY A 649 -0.75 15.59 5.00
C GLY A 649 -0.81 16.04 3.54
N TYR A 650 -0.25 15.25 2.60
CA TYR A 650 -0.19 15.61 1.18
C TYR A 650 -1.57 15.70 0.50
N SER A 651 -2.42 14.67 0.63
CA SER A 651 -3.75 14.64 -0.02
C SER A 651 -4.66 15.76 0.47
N ASP A 652 -4.61 16.06 1.77
CA ASP A 652 -5.50 17.01 2.42
C ASP A 652 -5.03 18.47 2.19
N SER A 653 -3.71 18.72 2.17
CA SER A 653 -3.15 19.99 1.69
C SER A 653 -3.46 20.24 0.21
N GLY A 654 -3.39 19.19 -0.61
CA GLY A 654 -3.78 19.25 -2.04
C GLY A 654 -5.26 19.58 -2.26
N LYS A 655 -6.14 19.18 -1.33
CA LYS A 655 -7.57 19.54 -1.33
C LYS A 655 -7.81 21.00 -0.93
N ASP A 656 -6.92 21.61 -0.15
CA ASP A 656 -7.03 23.00 0.29
C ASP A 656 -6.55 24.01 -0.77
N ALA A 657 -5.40 23.73 -1.40
CA ALA A 657 -4.66 24.73 -2.17
C ALA A 657 -4.19 24.28 -3.57
N GLY A 658 -4.56 23.07 -4.02
CA GLY A 658 -4.03 22.48 -5.24
C GLY A 658 -2.69 21.77 -5.03
N ARG A 659 -2.41 20.76 -5.84
CA ARG A 659 -1.32 19.81 -5.57
C ARG A 659 0.09 20.41 -5.69
N LEU A 660 0.31 21.32 -6.64
CA LEU A 660 1.61 21.98 -6.84
C LEU A 660 2.00 22.81 -5.61
N SER A 661 1.10 23.70 -5.17
CA SER A 661 1.30 24.60 -4.03
C SER A 661 1.43 23.83 -2.72
N ALA A 662 0.62 22.78 -2.53
CA ALA A 662 0.77 21.86 -1.41
C ALA A 662 2.16 21.20 -1.38
N ALA A 663 2.64 20.65 -2.51
CA ALA A 663 3.95 20.02 -2.57
C ALA A 663 5.10 21.00 -2.26
N TRP A 664 5.00 22.26 -2.73
CA TRP A 664 6.01 23.28 -2.46
C TRP A 664 5.99 23.77 -1.01
N ALA A 665 4.81 24.02 -0.43
CA ALA A 665 4.67 24.35 0.98
C ALA A 665 5.21 23.24 1.88
N LEU A 666 4.95 21.97 1.53
CA LEU A 666 5.49 20.80 2.22
C LEU A 666 7.02 20.68 2.12
N TYR A 667 7.65 21.16 1.04
CA TYR A 667 9.10 21.24 0.95
C TYR A 667 9.66 22.31 1.90
N LYS A 668 9.15 23.55 1.80
CA LYS A 668 9.58 24.69 2.63
C LYS A 668 9.36 24.45 4.12
N ALA A 669 8.18 23.97 4.51
CA ALA A 669 7.85 23.69 5.92
C ALA A 669 8.82 22.67 6.54
N GLN A 670 9.18 21.62 5.80
CA GLN A 670 10.17 20.64 6.24
C GLN A 670 11.58 21.24 6.41
N GLU A 671 12.03 22.12 5.49
CA GLU A 671 13.31 22.82 5.63
C GLU A 671 13.37 23.70 6.88
N GLU A 672 12.33 24.52 7.13
CA GLU A 672 12.30 25.41 8.29
C GLU A 672 12.13 24.63 9.61
N LEU A 673 11.33 23.56 9.63
CA LEU A 673 11.20 22.67 10.80
C LEU A 673 12.53 22.00 11.17
N VAL A 674 13.36 21.61 10.20
CA VAL A 674 14.70 21.07 10.46
C VAL A 674 15.62 22.14 11.08
N LYS A 675 15.56 23.40 10.62
CA LYS A 675 16.34 24.51 11.22
C LYS A 675 15.92 24.76 12.67
N VAL A 676 14.61 24.85 12.93
CA VAL A 676 14.05 25.03 14.29
C VAL A 676 14.44 23.86 15.21
N ALA A 677 14.32 22.62 14.74
CA ALA A 677 14.73 21.45 15.53
C ALA A 677 16.23 21.46 15.85
N LYS A 678 17.08 21.89 14.91
CA LYS A 678 18.52 22.05 15.14
C LYS A 678 18.84 23.13 16.17
N GLU A 679 18.21 24.31 16.08
CA GLU A 679 18.40 25.43 17.02
C GLU A 679 18.15 25.01 18.47
N TYR A 680 17.06 24.26 18.71
CA TYR A 680 16.68 23.79 20.05
C TYR A 680 17.35 22.47 20.46
N GLY A 681 18.13 21.83 19.58
CA GLY A 681 18.80 20.55 19.85
C GLY A 681 17.82 19.38 20.01
N VAL A 682 16.91 19.23 19.06
CA VAL A 682 15.85 18.21 19.01
C VAL A 682 16.07 17.27 17.80
N LYS A 683 15.98 15.96 17.99
CA LYS A 683 15.85 15.01 16.87
C LYS A 683 14.42 15.08 16.35
N LEU A 684 14.27 15.63 15.15
CA LEU A 684 13.00 15.65 14.41
C LEU A 684 12.84 14.36 13.60
N THR A 685 11.63 13.82 13.57
CA THR A 685 11.19 12.74 12.68
C THR A 685 10.00 13.26 11.86
N MET A 686 10.11 13.21 10.52
CA MET A 686 8.97 13.48 9.64
C MET A 686 8.10 12.23 9.50
N PHE A 687 6.80 12.36 9.73
CA PHE A 687 5.82 11.33 9.40
C PHE A 687 5.06 11.71 8.13
N HIS A 688 5.39 11.02 7.04
CA HIS A 688 4.79 11.22 5.73
C HIS A 688 3.40 10.56 5.63
N GLY A 689 2.35 11.38 5.49
CA GLY A 689 0.97 10.94 5.31
C GLY A 689 0.66 10.38 3.91
N ARG A 690 -0.60 9.96 3.73
CA ARG A 690 -1.16 9.49 2.45
C ARG A 690 -0.95 10.47 1.28
N GLY A 691 -0.90 9.93 0.06
CA GLY A 691 -0.91 10.66 -1.21
C GLY A 691 0.42 11.27 -1.63
N GLY A 692 1.39 11.42 -0.74
CA GLY A 692 2.74 11.87 -1.09
C GLY A 692 3.45 10.93 -2.06
N THR A 693 4.46 11.43 -2.77
CA THR A 693 5.33 10.60 -3.64
C THR A 693 5.93 9.40 -2.88
N VAL A 694 6.21 9.59 -1.59
CA VAL A 694 6.82 8.61 -0.67
C VAL A 694 5.89 7.45 -0.28
N GLY A 695 4.58 7.69 -0.08
CA GLY A 695 3.65 6.67 0.46
C GLY A 695 3.11 5.67 -0.57
N ARG A 696 3.53 5.77 -1.83
CA ARG A 696 2.77 5.27 -2.99
C ARG A 696 3.15 3.91 -3.55
N GLY A 697 4.33 3.36 -3.22
CA GLY A 697 4.77 1.97 -3.43
C GLY A 697 4.84 1.39 -4.87
N GLY A 698 4.07 1.92 -5.82
CA GLY A 698 4.06 1.52 -7.23
C GLY A 698 4.59 2.58 -8.20
N GLY A 699 4.89 3.78 -7.71
CA GLY A 699 5.81 4.74 -8.33
C GLY A 699 7.15 4.79 -7.58
N PRO A 700 8.12 5.63 -7.99
CA PRO A 700 9.49 5.64 -7.47
C PRO A 700 9.62 6.12 -6.02
N THR A 701 9.29 5.23 -5.09
CA THR A 701 9.43 5.47 -3.64
C THR A 701 10.89 5.68 -3.23
N HIS A 702 11.84 5.06 -3.96
CA HIS A 702 13.28 5.23 -3.73
C HIS A 702 13.72 6.67 -4.03
N LEU A 703 13.54 7.15 -5.26
CA LEU A 703 13.85 8.54 -5.60
C LEU A 703 13.00 9.55 -4.80
N ALA A 704 11.73 9.23 -4.48
CA ALA A 704 10.89 10.09 -3.65
C ALA A 704 11.47 10.35 -2.25
N LEU A 705 12.18 9.38 -1.66
CA LEU A 705 12.89 9.55 -0.39
C LEU A 705 14.19 10.34 -0.58
N LEU A 706 14.99 10.01 -1.60
CA LEU A 706 16.20 10.75 -1.96
C LEU A 706 15.91 12.22 -2.32
N SER A 707 14.66 12.55 -2.71
CA SER A 707 14.21 13.90 -3.05
C SER A 707 13.70 14.76 -1.89
N GLN A 708 13.56 14.21 -0.67
CA GLN A 708 13.16 15.02 0.50
C GLN A 708 14.22 16.09 0.79
N PRO A 709 13.86 17.24 1.39
CA PRO A 709 14.86 18.28 1.71
C PRO A 709 16.02 17.72 2.56
N PRO A 710 17.23 18.28 2.45
CA PRO A 710 18.39 17.83 3.23
C PRO A 710 18.08 17.64 4.71
N GLU A 711 18.64 16.58 5.31
CA GLU A 711 18.62 16.32 6.76
C GLU A 711 17.23 16.06 7.40
N THR A 712 16.15 16.06 6.62
CA THR A 712 14.77 15.77 7.11
C THR A 712 14.56 14.33 7.60
N ILE A 713 15.30 13.36 7.04
CA ILE A 713 15.18 11.94 7.40
C ILE A 713 16.12 11.58 8.56
N ASN A 714 17.41 11.90 8.46
CA ASN A 714 18.42 11.71 9.52
C ASN A 714 18.32 10.36 10.29
N GLY A 715 18.25 9.27 9.53
CA GLY A 715 18.11 7.89 10.05
C GLY A 715 16.73 7.57 10.66
N SER A 716 15.71 8.40 10.51
CA SER A 716 14.37 8.17 11.07
C SER A 716 13.29 8.45 10.04
N LEU A 717 12.94 7.44 9.24
CA LEU A 717 11.82 7.53 8.30
C LEU A 717 10.54 6.97 8.93
N ARG A 718 9.44 7.73 8.89
CA ARG A 718 8.09 7.23 9.20
C ARG A 718 7.14 7.52 8.04
N VAL A 719 6.44 6.51 7.53
CA VAL A 719 5.64 6.62 6.30
C VAL A 719 4.35 5.82 6.35
N THR A 720 3.27 6.44 5.87
CA THR A 720 1.97 5.78 5.66
C THR A 720 2.05 4.82 4.48
N VAL A 721 1.82 3.52 4.73
CA VAL A 721 1.50 2.55 3.68
C VAL A 721 0.01 2.62 3.42
N GLN A 722 -0.35 3.10 2.22
CA GLN A 722 -1.74 3.19 1.77
C GLN A 722 -2.33 1.79 1.53
N GLY A 723 -3.55 1.55 1.98
CA GLY A 723 -4.17 0.21 1.91
C GLY A 723 -4.41 -0.29 0.48
N GLU A 724 -4.57 0.60 -0.50
CA GLU A 724 -4.64 0.31 -1.94
C GLU A 724 -3.28 0.03 -2.60
N VAL A 725 -2.19 0.06 -1.82
CA VAL A 725 -0.80 -0.21 -2.25
C VAL A 725 -0.24 -1.47 -1.55
N ILE A 726 -0.86 -1.93 -0.46
CA ILE A 726 -0.33 -2.98 0.41
C ILE A 726 -0.10 -4.33 -0.31
N GLU A 727 -0.96 -4.73 -1.24
CA GLU A 727 -0.77 -5.94 -2.05
C GLU A 727 0.46 -5.84 -2.95
N GLN A 728 0.60 -4.74 -3.71
CA GLN A 728 1.77 -4.52 -4.58
C GLN A 728 3.08 -4.41 -3.76
N ALA A 729 3.00 -3.90 -2.53
CA ALA A 729 4.17 -3.71 -1.67
C ALA A 729 4.58 -4.97 -0.89
N PHE A 730 3.62 -5.82 -0.49
CA PHE A 730 3.82 -6.93 0.45
C PHE A 730 3.08 -8.25 0.12
N GLY A 731 2.21 -8.32 -0.90
CA GLY A 731 1.44 -9.52 -1.24
C GLY A 731 2.29 -10.68 -1.78
N GLU A 732 3.39 -10.39 -2.46
CA GLU A 732 4.37 -11.37 -2.96
C GLU A 732 5.71 -11.24 -2.19
N GLN A 733 6.40 -12.36 -1.96
CA GLN A 733 7.58 -12.44 -1.09
C GLN A 733 8.81 -11.65 -1.59
N ARG A 734 9.08 -11.65 -2.91
CA ARG A 734 10.18 -10.90 -3.53
C ARG A 734 9.84 -9.41 -3.61
N LEU A 735 8.57 -9.04 -3.84
CA LEU A 735 8.10 -7.65 -3.76
C LEU A 735 8.24 -7.12 -2.33
N CYS A 736 7.77 -7.86 -1.32
CA CYS A 736 7.99 -7.57 0.10
C CYS A 736 9.48 -7.31 0.38
N PHE A 737 10.37 -8.23 -0.04
CA PHE A 737 11.81 -8.08 0.13
C PHE A 737 12.36 -6.79 -0.51
N ARG A 738 11.97 -6.49 -1.75
CA ARG A 738 12.40 -5.25 -2.46
C ARG A 738 11.86 -3.99 -1.78
N THR A 739 10.66 -4.04 -1.21
CA THR A 739 10.06 -2.92 -0.45
C THR A 739 10.88 -2.61 0.80
N LEU A 740 11.18 -3.61 1.63
CA LEU A 740 12.05 -3.42 2.80
C LEU A 740 13.45 -2.92 2.39
N GLN A 741 13.99 -3.43 1.29
CA GLN A 741 15.29 -3.02 0.75
C GLN A 741 15.32 -1.56 0.31
N ARG A 742 14.36 -1.09 -0.52
CA ARG A 742 14.40 0.31 -1.04
C ARG A 742 14.20 1.34 0.06
N PHE A 743 13.31 1.08 1.02
CA PHE A 743 13.13 1.97 2.16
C PHE A 743 14.40 2.07 3.00
N THR A 744 15.07 0.94 3.25
CA THR A 744 16.32 0.91 4.02
C THR A 744 17.46 1.63 3.29
N ALA A 745 17.63 1.37 2.00
CA ALA A 745 18.67 1.97 1.17
C ALA A 745 18.51 3.48 1.02
N ALA A 746 17.31 3.95 0.64
CA ALA A 746 17.05 5.38 0.43
C ALA A 746 17.16 6.20 1.72
N THR A 747 16.73 5.64 2.86
CA THR A 747 16.84 6.27 4.18
C THR A 747 18.29 6.43 4.60
N LEU A 748 19.13 5.42 4.35
CA LEU A 748 20.57 5.46 4.63
C LEU A 748 21.28 6.47 3.72
N GLU A 749 21.00 6.42 2.41
CA GLU A 749 21.67 7.27 1.44
C GLU A 749 21.28 8.74 1.61
N HIS A 750 20.01 9.10 1.80
CA HIS A 750 19.60 10.50 2.03
C HIS A 750 20.34 11.15 3.20
N GLY A 751 20.54 10.39 4.29
CA GLY A 751 21.31 10.85 5.45
C GLY A 751 22.83 11.02 5.22
N MET A 752 23.36 10.48 4.13
CA MET A 752 24.79 10.54 3.78
C MET A 752 25.10 11.34 2.50
N ASN A 753 24.10 11.49 1.64
CA ASN A 753 24.10 12.00 0.28
C ASN A 753 22.81 12.82 0.06
N PRO A 754 22.61 13.94 0.79
CA PRO A 754 21.41 14.76 0.66
C PRO A 754 21.32 15.35 -0.75
N PRO A 755 20.10 15.57 -1.29
CA PRO A 755 19.93 16.12 -2.63
C PRO A 755 20.43 17.56 -2.71
N VAL A 756 20.77 17.99 -3.93
CA VAL A 756 21.21 19.37 -4.21
C VAL A 756 20.12 20.36 -3.77
N PRO A 757 20.43 21.37 -2.92
CA PRO A 757 19.49 22.43 -2.59
C PRO A 757 19.07 23.21 -3.84
N PRO A 758 17.80 23.62 -3.97
CA PRO A 758 17.35 24.36 -5.14
C PRO A 758 18.02 25.73 -5.27
N LYS A 759 18.38 26.08 -6.51
CA LYS A 759 18.93 27.39 -6.87
C LYS A 759 17.92 28.51 -6.53
N PRO A 760 18.36 29.75 -6.21
CA PRO A 760 17.45 30.84 -5.84
C PRO A 760 16.34 31.09 -6.87
N GLU A 761 16.68 31.11 -8.15
CA GLU A 761 15.76 31.30 -9.27
C GLU A 761 14.71 30.17 -9.38
N TRP A 762 15.02 28.95 -8.92
CA TRP A 762 14.05 27.86 -8.84
C TRP A 762 13.06 28.06 -7.69
N ARG A 763 13.49 28.65 -6.56
CA ARG A 763 12.60 28.98 -5.43
C ARG A 763 11.64 30.09 -5.81
N GLU A 764 12.15 31.18 -6.39
CA GLU A 764 11.34 32.31 -6.86
C GLU A 764 10.28 31.87 -7.87
N LEU A 765 10.65 31.01 -8.83
CA LEU A 765 9.72 30.45 -9.81
C LEU A 765 8.65 29.56 -9.15
N MET A 766 9.02 28.71 -8.19
CA MET A 766 8.08 27.86 -7.45
C MET A 766 7.13 28.65 -6.56
N ASP A 767 7.60 29.74 -5.93
CA ASP A 767 6.76 30.64 -5.13
C ASP A 767 5.71 31.35 -5.99
N GLU A 768 6.09 31.85 -7.18
CA GLU A 768 5.13 32.43 -8.13
C GLU A 768 4.14 31.40 -8.68
N MET A 769 4.63 30.22 -9.08
CA MET A 769 3.79 29.13 -9.58
C MET A 769 2.78 28.64 -8.55
N ALA A 770 3.16 28.58 -7.26
CA ALA A 770 2.25 28.15 -6.19
C ALA A 770 1.09 29.13 -5.98
N VAL A 771 1.34 30.44 -6.07
CA VAL A 771 0.26 31.46 -5.97
C VAL A 771 -0.74 31.29 -7.11
N VAL A 772 -0.26 31.19 -8.36
CA VAL A 772 -1.13 31.04 -9.55
C VAL A 772 -1.92 29.72 -9.51
N ALA A 773 -1.27 28.60 -9.16
CA ALA A 773 -1.92 27.30 -9.05
C ALA A 773 -3.02 27.28 -7.99
N THR A 774 -2.80 27.90 -6.82
CA THR A 774 -3.82 28.01 -5.77
C THR A 774 -4.97 28.95 -6.17
N GLU A 775 -4.69 30.01 -6.94
CA GLU A 775 -5.72 30.92 -7.46
C GLU A 775 -6.65 30.19 -8.43
N GLU A 776 -6.12 29.50 -9.45
CA GLU A 776 -6.89 28.68 -10.38
C GLU A 776 -7.66 27.58 -9.63
N TYR A 777 -6.97 26.78 -8.81
CA TYR A 777 -7.57 25.66 -8.09
C TYR A 777 -8.75 26.11 -7.23
N ARG A 778 -8.56 27.15 -6.42
CA ARG A 778 -9.64 27.66 -5.56
C ARG A 778 -10.73 28.37 -6.36
N SER A 779 -10.42 28.98 -7.51
CA SER A 779 -11.43 29.59 -8.38
C SER A 779 -12.48 28.58 -8.86
N ILE A 780 -12.05 27.36 -9.16
CA ILE A 780 -12.93 26.28 -9.63
C ILE A 780 -13.55 25.52 -8.45
N VAL A 781 -12.74 25.08 -7.48
CA VAL A 781 -13.20 24.13 -6.44
C VAL A 781 -14.03 24.80 -5.34
N PHE A 782 -13.80 26.09 -5.06
CA PHE A 782 -14.46 26.81 -3.96
C PHE A 782 -15.17 28.12 -4.36
N LYS A 783 -14.78 28.80 -5.46
CA LYS A 783 -15.42 30.07 -5.87
C LYS A 783 -16.54 29.90 -6.91
N ASP A 784 -16.50 28.91 -7.80
CA ASP A 784 -17.59 28.67 -8.78
C ASP A 784 -18.77 27.96 -8.09
N PRO A 785 -19.95 28.59 -7.97
CA PRO A 785 -21.07 28.01 -7.22
C PRO A 785 -21.61 26.71 -7.83
N ARG A 786 -21.34 26.45 -9.11
CA ARG A 786 -21.81 25.25 -9.82
C ARG A 786 -20.94 24.02 -9.55
N PHE A 787 -19.73 24.19 -9.03
CA PHE A 787 -18.76 23.10 -8.94
C PHE A 787 -19.24 21.93 -8.08
N VAL A 788 -19.91 22.20 -6.96
CA VAL A 788 -20.43 21.17 -6.05
C VAL A 788 -21.56 20.36 -6.68
N GLU A 789 -22.34 20.96 -7.57
CA GLU A 789 -23.42 20.29 -8.32
C GLU A 789 -22.84 19.45 -9.45
N TYR A 790 -22.00 20.04 -10.30
CA TYR A 790 -21.25 19.33 -11.34
C TYR A 790 -20.49 18.12 -10.79
N PHE A 791 -19.77 18.28 -9.67
CA PHE A 791 -19.04 17.20 -9.00
C PHE A 791 -19.95 16.02 -8.59
N ARG A 792 -21.15 16.29 -8.06
CA ARG A 792 -22.09 15.24 -7.62
C ARG A 792 -22.78 14.54 -8.78
N LEU A 793 -22.89 15.20 -9.93
CA LEU A 793 -23.44 14.63 -11.16
C LEU A 793 -22.38 13.84 -11.93
N ALA A 794 -21.25 14.46 -12.26
CA ALA A 794 -20.17 13.86 -13.04
C ALA A 794 -19.48 12.69 -12.33
N THR A 795 -19.50 12.64 -10.99
CA THR A 795 -18.83 11.59 -10.20
C THR A 795 -19.81 10.80 -9.31
N PRO A 796 -19.43 9.60 -8.81
CA PRO A 796 -20.27 8.81 -7.92
C PRO A 796 -20.00 9.07 -6.42
N GLU A 797 -19.73 10.32 -6.02
CA GLU A 797 -19.45 10.67 -4.60
C GLU A 797 -20.62 10.33 -3.66
N LEU A 798 -21.85 10.56 -4.14
CA LEU A 798 -23.07 10.33 -3.36
C LEU A 798 -23.32 8.84 -3.12
N GLU A 799 -23.01 8.00 -4.10
CA GLU A 799 -23.15 6.56 -4.05
C GLU A 799 -22.03 5.91 -3.21
N TYR A 800 -20.78 6.39 -3.32
CA TYR A 800 -19.67 5.92 -2.46
C TYR A 800 -20.02 6.01 -0.97
N GLY A 801 -20.66 7.11 -0.56
CA GLY A 801 -21.10 7.31 0.83
C GLY A 801 -22.18 6.34 1.33
N ARG A 802 -22.83 5.58 0.45
CA ARG A 802 -23.85 4.56 0.79
C ARG A 802 -23.26 3.15 0.90
N MET A 803 -22.12 2.88 0.26
CA MET A 803 -21.60 1.53 0.10
C MET A 803 -20.95 0.94 1.36
N ASN A 804 -21.09 -0.39 1.52
CA ASN A 804 -20.45 -1.21 2.56
C ASN A 804 -18.95 -1.45 2.33
N ILE A 805 -18.24 -0.41 1.88
CA ILE A 805 -16.86 -0.45 1.39
C ILE A 805 -15.81 -0.25 2.50
N GLY A 806 -16.14 0.48 3.57
CA GLY A 806 -15.24 0.71 4.71
C GLY A 806 -15.98 1.17 5.97
N SER A 807 -15.26 1.30 7.09
CA SER A 807 -15.85 1.67 8.38
C SER A 807 -16.20 3.17 8.52
N ARG A 808 -15.71 4.03 7.63
CA ARG A 808 -15.62 5.51 7.80
C ARG A 808 -16.70 6.29 7.02
N PRO A 809 -17.31 7.33 7.60
CA PRO A 809 -18.12 8.31 6.86
C PRO A 809 -17.31 9.15 5.86
N SER A 810 -17.91 9.50 4.72
CA SER A 810 -17.27 10.28 3.63
C SER A 810 -17.09 11.78 3.93
N LYS A 811 -18.03 12.39 4.64
CA LYS A 811 -18.01 13.81 5.03
C LYS A 811 -17.90 13.96 6.56
N ARG A 812 -17.20 15.01 7.03
CA ARG A 812 -17.20 15.40 8.47
C ARG A 812 -18.54 16.00 8.90
N LYS A 813 -19.27 16.67 8.00
CA LYS A 813 -20.62 17.23 8.23
C LYS A 813 -21.50 16.96 6.99
N PRO A 814 -22.69 16.32 7.09
CA PRO A 814 -23.45 15.87 5.92
C PRO A 814 -23.86 16.98 4.93
N SER A 815 -24.13 18.19 5.43
CA SER A 815 -24.68 19.32 4.66
C SER A 815 -23.64 20.28 4.08
N GLY A 816 -22.35 19.97 4.15
CA GLY A 816 -21.27 20.88 3.73
C GLY A 816 -20.84 20.78 2.26
N GLY A 817 -19.99 21.74 1.85
CA GLY A 817 -19.28 21.74 0.57
C GLY A 817 -18.01 20.88 0.60
N ILE A 818 -17.07 21.15 -0.32
CA ILE A 818 -15.81 20.41 -0.49
C ILE A 818 -14.91 20.50 0.76
N GLU A 819 -15.07 21.54 1.57
CA GLU A 819 -14.42 21.70 2.88
C GLU A 819 -14.76 20.54 3.83
N SER A 820 -16.03 20.12 3.83
CA SER A 820 -16.56 19.02 4.65
C SER A 820 -16.22 17.63 4.12
N LEU A 821 -15.88 17.54 2.83
CA LEU A 821 -15.50 16.31 2.16
C LEU A 821 -14.05 15.95 2.48
N ARG A 822 -13.80 14.67 2.75
CA ARG A 822 -12.46 14.14 3.06
C ARG A 822 -11.63 13.90 1.80
N ALA A 823 -10.30 13.93 1.92
CA ALA A 823 -9.43 13.73 0.76
C ALA A 823 -9.55 12.34 0.12
N ILE A 824 -9.86 11.26 0.87
CA ILE A 824 -10.09 9.93 0.26
C ILE A 824 -11.31 9.95 -0.67
N PRO A 825 -12.55 10.28 -0.24
CA PRO A 825 -13.71 10.42 -1.14
C PRO A 825 -13.49 11.39 -2.29
N TRP A 826 -12.82 12.52 -2.03
CA TRP A 826 -12.48 13.53 -3.04
C TRP A 826 -11.59 12.96 -4.17
N ILE A 827 -10.48 12.30 -3.82
CA ILE A 827 -9.58 11.67 -4.78
C ILE A 827 -10.27 10.47 -5.45
N PHE A 828 -10.98 9.65 -4.66
CA PHE A 828 -11.66 8.46 -5.14
C PHE A 828 -12.70 8.76 -6.21
N ALA A 829 -13.59 9.74 -5.97
CA ALA A 829 -14.67 10.09 -6.89
C ALA A 829 -14.15 10.52 -8.27
N TRP A 830 -13.07 11.32 -8.32
CA TRP A 830 -12.42 11.71 -9.58
C TRP A 830 -11.48 10.64 -10.17
N THR A 831 -11.08 9.64 -9.39
CA THR A 831 -10.38 8.44 -9.90
C THR A 831 -11.34 7.47 -10.58
N GLN A 832 -12.56 7.32 -10.06
CA GLN A 832 -13.59 6.50 -10.69
C GLN A 832 -13.89 6.96 -12.12
N THR A 833 -14.03 8.27 -12.34
CA THR A 833 -14.36 8.87 -13.65
C THR A 833 -13.18 9.02 -14.60
N ARG A 834 -12.01 8.46 -14.29
CA ARG A 834 -10.74 8.60 -15.04
C ARG A 834 -10.27 10.05 -15.24
N PHE A 835 -10.82 11.03 -14.51
CA PHE A 835 -10.53 12.45 -14.76
C PHE A 835 -9.48 13.07 -13.84
N HIS A 836 -9.30 12.51 -12.63
CA HIS A 836 -8.21 12.83 -11.68
C HIS A 836 -7.99 14.33 -11.33
N LEU A 837 -9.01 15.18 -11.50
CA LEU A 837 -8.99 16.65 -11.25
C LEU A 837 -8.23 17.10 -9.98
N PRO A 838 -8.31 16.41 -8.82
CA PRO A 838 -7.57 16.79 -7.61
C PRO A 838 -6.04 16.82 -7.73
N VAL A 839 -5.46 16.20 -8.76
CA VAL A 839 -4.01 16.01 -8.88
C VAL A 839 -3.36 17.05 -9.81
N TRP A 840 -4.02 17.41 -10.91
CA TRP A 840 -3.45 18.24 -11.98
C TRP A 840 -3.94 19.69 -12.00
N LEU A 841 -5.10 19.99 -11.41
CA LEU A 841 -5.67 21.34 -11.45
C LEU A 841 -4.75 22.35 -10.74
N GLY A 842 -4.48 23.49 -11.41
CA GLY A 842 -3.49 24.49 -10.99
C GLY A 842 -2.15 24.42 -11.74
N PHE A 843 -1.74 23.25 -12.26
CA PHE A 843 -0.45 23.13 -12.96
C PHE A 843 -0.45 23.86 -14.32
N GLY A 844 -1.53 23.74 -15.10
CA GLY A 844 -1.64 24.36 -16.43
C GLY A 844 -1.48 25.88 -16.37
N ALA A 845 -2.28 26.55 -15.54
CA ALA A 845 -2.18 28.00 -15.35
C ALA A 845 -0.80 28.43 -14.82
N ALA A 846 -0.22 27.68 -13.89
CA ALA A 846 1.10 28.01 -13.32
C ALA A 846 2.23 27.93 -14.35
N PHE A 847 2.32 26.85 -15.14
CA PHE A 847 3.30 26.73 -16.23
C PHE A 847 3.10 27.84 -17.28
N LYS A 848 1.84 28.02 -17.73
CA LYS A 848 1.46 28.99 -18.75
C LYS A 848 1.81 30.42 -18.34
N HIS A 849 1.53 30.82 -17.10
CA HIS A 849 1.87 32.13 -16.54
C HIS A 849 3.39 32.38 -16.58
N VAL A 850 4.21 31.49 -16.00
CA VAL A 850 5.66 31.75 -15.93
C VAL A 850 6.33 31.68 -17.29
N MET A 851 5.87 30.83 -18.21
CA MET A 851 6.39 30.76 -19.58
C MET A 851 6.01 31.97 -20.43
N GLN A 852 4.87 32.61 -20.16
CA GLN A 852 4.48 33.89 -20.78
C GLN A 852 5.24 35.09 -20.18
N LYS A 853 5.63 35.01 -18.90
CA LYS A 853 6.37 36.07 -18.20
C LYS A 853 7.82 36.22 -18.67
N ASP A 854 8.55 35.13 -18.83
CA ASP A 854 9.82 35.09 -19.58
C ASP A 854 9.91 33.77 -20.35
N SER A 855 10.11 33.87 -21.66
CA SER A 855 10.35 32.73 -22.56
C SER A 855 11.54 31.84 -22.15
N LYS A 856 12.47 32.31 -21.31
CA LYS A 856 13.55 31.50 -20.75
C LYS A 856 13.06 30.48 -19.71
N ASN A 857 11.93 30.72 -19.06
CA ASN A 857 11.47 29.90 -17.94
C ASN A 857 11.18 28.45 -18.35
N ILE A 858 10.86 28.15 -19.61
CA ILE A 858 10.75 26.75 -20.08
C ILE A 858 12.10 26.00 -20.00
N GLN A 859 13.22 26.70 -20.23
CA GLN A 859 14.56 26.12 -20.09
C GLN A 859 14.89 25.92 -18.60
N THR A 860 14.55 26.87 -17.73
CA THR A 860 14.68 26.75 -16.27
C THR A 860 13.86 25.57 -15.73
N LEU A 861 12.61 25.40 -16.16
CA LEU A 861 11.74 24.29 -15.77
C LEU A 861 12.28 22.93 -16.25
N ARG A 862 12.86 22.87 -17.46
CA ARG A 862 13.56 21.68 -17.99
C ARG A 862 14.83 21.35 -17.23
N GLU A 863 15.55 22.35 -16.74
CA GLU A 863 16.71 22.18 -15.86
C GLU A 863 16.28 21.69 -14.47
N MET A 864 15.22 22.27 -13.88
CA MET A 864 14.63 21.79 -12.63
C MET A 864 14.22 20.31 -12.72
N TYR A 865 13.59 19.88 -13.81
CA TYR A 865 13.20 18.47 -14.01
C TYR A 865 14.41 17.52 -14.16
N LYS A 866 15.53 18.00 -14.67
CA LYS A 866 16.77 17.21 -14.88
C LYS A 866 17.74 17.23 -13.71
N GLU A 867 17.76 18.31 -12.92
CA GLU A 867 18.78 18.56 -11.89
C GLU A 867 18.21 18.53 -10.45
N TRP A 868 16.89 18.73 -10.26
CA TRP A 868 16.27 18.81 -8.93
C TRP A 868 15.33 17.62 -8.66
N PRO A 869 15.74 16.63 -7.86
CA PRO A 869 14.94 15.43 -7.59
C PRO A 869 13.50 15.68 -7.12
N PHE A 870 13.26 16.72 -6.32
CA PHE A 870 11.92 17.07 -5.81
C PHE A 870 10.96 17.47 -6.94
N PHE A 871 11.43 18.32 -7.85
CA PHE A 871 10.61 18.75 -8.99
C PHE A 871 10.39 17.58 -9.93
N ARG A 872 11.41 16.76 -10.18
CA ARG A 872 11.28 15.52 -10.96
C ARG A 872 10.19 14.60 -10.42
N VAL A 873 10.25 14.16 -9.15
CA VAL A 873 9.24 13.22 -8.62
C VAL A 873 7.83 13.83 -8.52
N THR A 874 7.73 15.16 -8.47
CA THR A 874 6.44 15.86 -8.51
C THR A 874 5.81 15.78 -9.91
N LEU A 875 6.62 15.90 -10.97
CA LEU A 875 6.16 15.73 -12.35
C LEU A 875 6.01 14.26 -12.76
N ASP A 876 6.91 13.36 -12.35
CA ASP A 876 6.80 11.90 -12.57
C ASP A 876 5.45 11.36 -12.04
N LEU A 877 5.02 11.86 -10.87
CA LEU A 877 3.72 11.51 -10.27
C LEU A 877 2.54 12.04 -11.07
N LEU A 878 2.65 13.27 -11.59
CA LEU A 878 1.61 13.91 -12.40
C LEU A 878 1.47 13.21 -13.76
N GLU A 879 2.59 12.88 -14.40
CA GLU A 879 2.64 12.15 -15.68
C GLU A 879 2.04 10.74 -15.55
N MET A 880 2.34 10.04 -14.45
CA MET A 880 1.74 8.75 -14.11
C MET A 880 0.23 8.82 -13.91
N VAL A 881 -0.31 9.96 -13.45
CA VAL A 881 -1.76 10.15 -13.29
C VAL A 881 -2.43 10.54 -14.62
N PHE A 882 -1.78 11.37 -15.45
CA PHE A 882 -2.24 11.58 -16.84
C PHE A 882 -2.23 10.28 -17.65
N ALA A 883 -1.26 9.38 -17.41
CA ALA A 883 -1.20 8.06 -18.04
C ALA A 883 -2.26 7.05 -17.52
N LYS A 884 -3.03 7.42 -16.50
CA LYS A 884 -4.20 6.66 -16.02
C LYS A 884 -5.53 7.32 -16.40
N GLY A 885 -5.50 8.58 -16.80
CA GLY A 885 -6.68 9.38 -17.04
C GLY A 885 -7.14 9.37 -18.49
N ASP A 886 -8.46 9.43 -18.69
CA ASP A 886 -9.09 9.42 -20.01
C ASP A 886 -10.21 10.49 -20.04
N PRO A 887 -10.03 11.58 -20.82
CA PRO A 887 -11.02 12.64 -20.93
C PRO A 887 -12.22 12.27 -21.81
N GLY A 888 -12.13 11.22 -22.64
CA GLY A 888 -13.24 10.66 -23.41
C GLY A 888 -14.20 9.86 -22.52
N ILE A 889 -13.66 9.03 -21.63
CA ILE A 889 -14.43 8.39 -20.56
C ILE A 889 -15.03 9.45 -19.62
N ALA A 890 -14.27 10.49 -19.24
CA ALA A 890 -14.85 11.59 -18.46
C ALA A 890 -15.99 12.32 -19.20
N ALA A 891 -15.93 12.44 -20.53
CA ALA A 891 -17.02 13.00 -21.34
C ALA A 891 -18.25 12.08 -21.40
N LEU A 892 -18.08 10.75 -21.37
CA LEU A 892 -19.20 9.80 -21.27
C LEU A 892 -20.00 10.00 -19.97
N TYR A 893 -19.31 10.23 -18.85
CA TYR A 893 -19.97 10.51 -17.57
C TYR A 893 -20.75 11.83 -17.62
N ASP A 894 -20.17 12.90 -18.19
CA ASP A 894 -20.90 14.14 -18.44
C ASP A 894 -22.14 13.93 -19.33
N ASN A 895 -21.98 13.20 -20.43
CA ASN A 895 -23.05 12.99 -21.41
C ASN A 895 -24.24 12.23 -20.83
N LEU A 896 -24.00 11.26 -19.94
CA LEU A 896 -25.00 10.39 -19.33
C LEU A 896 -25.56 10.88 -17.97
N LEU A 897 -24.83 11.74 -17.24
CA LEU A 897 -25.14 12.07 -15.83
C LEU A 897 -25.23 13.57 -15.51
N VAL A 898 -24.72 14.46 -16.38
CA VAL A 898 -24.65 15.91 -16.13
C VAL A 898 -25.69 16.65 -16.97
N SER A 899 -26.34 17.64 -16.36
CA SER A 899 -27.35 18.48 -17.03
C SER A 899 -26.73 19.35 -18.12
N GLU A 900 -27.51 19.63 -19.19
CA GLU A 900 -27.05 20.36 -20.38
C GLU A 900 -26.41 21.73 -20.07
N ASP A 901 -26.89 22.44 -19.04
CA ASP A 901 -26.35 23.73 -18.62
C ASP A 901 -24.94 23.63 -17.99
N LEU A 902 -24.58 22.45 -17.46
CA LEU A 902 -23.29 22.17 -16.84
C LEU A 902 -22.30 21.45 -17.77
N LYS A 903 -22.72 20.88 -18.91
CA LYS A 903 -21.80 20.21 -19.86
C LYS A 903 -20.69 21.13 -20.36
N SER A 904 -21.01 22.39 -20.67
CA SER A 904 -20.02 23.42 -21.06
C SER A 904 -18.95 23.72 -19.99
N PHE A 905 -19.26 23.47 -18.71
CA PHE A 905 -18.29 23.59 -17.62
C PHE A 905 -17.34 22.38 -17.59
N GLY A 906 -17.86 21.17 -17.78
CA GLY A 906 -17.05 19.95 -17.92
C GLY A 906 -16.15 19.96 -19.16
N GLU A 907 -16.63 20.48 -20.28
CA GLU A 907 -15.82 20.73 -21.49
C GLU A 907 -14.64 21.67 -21.20
N LYS A 908 -14.88 22.78 -20.49
CA LYS A 908 -13.81 23.70 -20.06
C LYS A 908 -12.77 23.00 -19.17
N LEU A 909 -13.20 22.10 -18.29
CA LEU A 909 -12.29 21.31 -17.47
C LEU A 909 -11.49 20.30 -18.31
N ARG A 910 -12.09 19.63 -19.30
CA ARG A 910 -11.38 18.75 -20.24
C ARG A 910 -10.37 19.50 -21.10
N ALA A 911 -10.67 20.72 -21.54
CA ALA A 911 -9.70 21.57 -22.23
C ALA A 911 -8.49 21.91 -21.34
N ASN A 912 -8.70 22.15 -20.04
CA ASN A 912 -7.62 22.40 -19.08
C ASN A 912 -6.78 21.13 -18.79
N TYR A 913 -7.42 19.95 -18.74
CA TYR A 913 -6.73 18.65 -18.66
C TYR A 913 -5.74 18.48 -19.82
N GLU A 914 -6.19 18.73 -21.06
CA GLU A 914 -5.35 18.61 -22.25
C GLU A 914 -4.22 19.67 -22.29
N GLU A 915 -4.51 20.95 -22.05
CA GLU A 915 -3.47 22.01 -21.99
C GLU A 915 -2.44 21.72 -20.88
N THR A 916 -2.87 21.24 -19.71
CA THR A 916 -1.94 20.86 -18.62
C THR A 916 -1.07 19.67 -19.00
N LYS A 917 -1.61 18.67 -19.72
CA LYS A 917 -0.89 17.50 -20.22
C LYS A 917 0.17 17.88 -21.25
N GLU A 918 -0.15 18.76 -22.19
CA GLU A 918 0.79 19.27 -23.19
C GLU A 918 1.94 20.07 -22.53
N LEU A 919 1.62 20.98 -21.61
CA LEU A 919 2.61 21.78 -20.89
C LEU A 919 3.54 20.90 -20.02
N LEU A 920 3.00 19.86 -19.39
CA LEU A 920 3.78 18.87 -18.64
C LEU A 920 4.80 18.15 -19.53
N LEU A 921 4.36 17.58 -20.67
CA LEU A 921 5.24 16.88 -21.61
C LEU A 921 6.33 17.82 -22.15
N LEU A 922 5.96 19.07 -22.46
CA LEU A 922 6.89 20.11 -22.92
C LEU A 922 7.96 20.47 -21.86
N VAL A 923 7.60 20.48 -20.57
CA VAL A 923 8.52 20.72 -19.45
C VAL A 923 9.40 19.50 -19.15
N ALA A 924 8.84 18.28 -19.15
CA ALA A 924 9.62 17.05 -19.00
C ALA A 924 10.58 16.83 -20.18
N GLY A 925 10.19 17.28 -21.37
CA GLY A 925 10.89 17.05 -22.63
C GLY A 925 10.60 15.68 -23.24
N HIS A 926 9.47 15.07 -22.88
CA HIS A 926 8.97 13.82 -23.46
C HIS A 926 8.05 14.13 -24.66
N VAL A 927 7.93 13.21 -25.62
CA VAL A 927 6.91 13.27 -26.69
C VAL A 927 5.63 12.57 -26.25
N ASN A 928 5.73 11.53 -25.42
CA ASN A 928 4.60 10.73 -24.95
C ASN A 928 4.60 10.58 -23.43
N LEU A 929 3.41 10.38 -22.85
CA LEU A 929 3.28 10.00 -21.44
C LEU A 929 4.08 8.71 -21.13
N LEU A 930 4.81 8.74 -20.02
CA LEU A 930 5.67 7.67 -19.49
C LEU A 930 6.77 7.21 -20.45
N GLU A 931 7.32 8.13 -21.26
CA GLU A 931 8.49 7.86 -22.12
C GLU A 931 9.72 7.39 -21.32
N ALA A 932 9.87 7.89 -20.08
CA ALA A 932 10.95 7.51 -19.16
C ALA A 932 10.70 6.22 -18.35
N ASP A 933 9.47 5.68 -18.29
CA ASP A 933 9.19 4.37 -17.69
C ASP A 933 8.25 3.53 -18.58
N PRO A 934 8.78 2.89 -19.64
CA PRO A 934 8.00 2.02 -20.51
C PRO A 934 7.46 0.79 -19.77
N TYR A 935 8.10 0.35 -18.68
CA TYR A 935 7.64 -0.79 -17.89
C TYR A 935 6.35 -0.45 -17.15
N LEU A 936 6.23 0.75 -16.57
CA LEU A 936 4.98 1.25 -16.01
C LEU A 936 3.94 1.46 -17.12
N LYS A 937 4.32 2.02 -18.27
CA LYS A 937 3.42 2.25 -19.41
C LYS A 937 2.73 0.97 -19.88
N GLN A 938 3.50 -0.07 -20.21
CA GLN A 938 2.99 -1.40 -20.58
C GLN A 938 1.98 -1.95 -19.55
N ARG A 939 2.29 -1.79 -18.26
CA ARG A 939 1.49 -2.27 -17.13
C ARG A 939 0.20 -1.48 -16.89
N LEU A 940 0.10 -0.24 -17.36
CA LEU A 940 -1.16 0.53 -17.34
C LEU A 940 -2.03 0.12 -18.53
N SER A 941 -1.45 0.17 -19.74
CA SER A 941 -2.16 -0.13 -20.99
C SER A 941 -2.79 -1.53 -21.03
N LEU A 942 -2.17 -2.55 -20.43
CA LEU A 942 -2.77 -3.88 -20.32
C LEU A 942 -3.99 -3.93 -19.38
N ARG A 943 -4.10 -3.04 -18.38
CA ARG A 943 -5.27 -2.95 -17.49
C ARG A 943 -6.41 -2.16 -18.09
N ASP A 944 -6.11 -1.17 -18.92
CA ASP A 944 -7.05 -0.11 -19.27
C ASP A 944 -8.33 -0.67 -19.91
N SER A 945 -8.22 -1.66 -20.80
CA SER A 945 -9.36 -2.38 -21.39
C SER A 945 -10.39 -2.86 -20.35
N TYR A 946 -9.96 -3.60 -19.32
CA TYR A 946 -10.84 -4.08 -18.26
C TYR A 946 -11.44 -2.93 -17.43
N ILE A 947 -10.65 -1.89 -17.14
CA ILE A 947 -11.10 -0.73 -16.37
C ILE A 947 -12.14 0.07 -17.16
N THR A 948 -11.93 0.26 -18.46
CA THR A 948 -12.81 0.97 -19.38
C THR A 948 -14.17 0.28 -19.52
N THR A 949 -14.21 -1.06 -19.62
CA THR A 949 -15.49 -1.79 -19.57
C THR A 949 -16.23 -1.57 -18.24
N LEU A 950 -15.52 -1.57 -17.12
CA LEU A 950 -16.12 -1.23 -15.82
C LEU A 950 -16.55 0.24 -15.75
N ASN A 951 -15.83 1.17 -16.39
CA ASN A 951 -16.20 2.59 -16.45
C ASN A 951 -17.50 2.83 -17.22
N VAL A 952 -17.67 2.20 -18.39
CA VAL A 952 -18.90 2.29 -19.19
C VAL A 952 -20.06 1.65 -18.41
N CYS A 953 -19.85 0.45 -17.86
CA CYS A 953 -20.83 -0.24 -17.01
C CYS A 953 -21.26 0.63 -15.82
N GLN A 954 -20.32 1.30 -15.15
CA GLN A 954 -20.61 2.22 -14.04
C GLN A 954 -21.42 3.44 -14.48
N ALA A 955 -21.04 4.13 -15.56
CA ALA A 955 -21.74 5.33 -16.04
C ALA A 955 -23.21 5.03 -16.37
N HIS A 956 -23.46 3.94 -17.09
CA HIS A 956 -24.82 3.48 -17.40
C HIS A 956 -25.59 3.02 -16.15
N THR A 957 -24.94 2.32 -15.21
CA THR A 957 -25.57 1.91 -13.94
C THR A 957 -25.98 3.12 -13.10
N LEU A 958 -25.13 4.16 -13.01
CA LEU A 958 -25.44 5.42 -12.34
C LEU A 958 -26.65 6.13 -13.00
N ARG A 959 -26.72 6.17 -14.33
CA ARG A 959 -27.88 6.76 -15.03
C ARG A 959 -29.17 6.02 -14.67
N ARG A 960 -29.18 4.68 -14.69
CA ARG A 960 -30.35 3.87 -14.27
C ARG A 960 -30.74 4.08 -12.80
N MET A 961 -29.77 4.24 -11.90
CA MET A 961 -30.01 4.48 -10.48
C MET A 961 -30.53 5.89 -10.17
N ARG A 962 -30.21 6.88 -11.02
CA ARG A 962 -30.60 8.29 -10.85
C ARG A 962 -31.84 8.67 -11.66
N GLU A 963 -32.10 8.03 -12.81
CA GLU A 963 -33.21 8.29 -13.73
C GLU A 963 -34.16 7.08 -13.93
N PRO A 964 -34.81 6.51 -12.89
CA PRO A 964 -35.63 5.28 -13.00
C PRO A 964 -36.96 5.43 -13.79
N GLN A 965 -37.08 6.44 -14.66
CA GLN A 965 -38.21 6.68 -15.57
C GLN A 965 -37.78 7.05 -17.01
N SER A 966 -36.49 6.90 -17.37
CA SER A 966 -36.00 7.18 -18.72
C SER A 966 -36.66 6.25 -19.76
N LYS A 967 -37.45 6.81 -20.69
CA LYS A 967 -38.29 6.04 -21.64
C LYS A 967 -37.54 5.37 -22.80
N GLU A 968 -36.21 5.30 -22.72
CA GLU A 968 -35.32 4.78 -23.77
C GLU A 968 -34.96 3.30 -23.55
N GLU A 969 -35.65 2.58 -22.66
CA GLU A 969 -35.39 1.15 -22.42
C GLU A 969 -35.77 0.30 -23.64
N ALA A 970 -34.75 -0.16 -24.37
CA ALA A 970 -34.83 -1.41 -25.09
C ALA A 970 -35.17 -2.53 -24.10
N SER A 971 -36.13 -3.40 -24.43
CA SER A 971 -36.51 -4.52 -23.57
C SER A 971 -35.27 -5.38 -23.24
N PRO A 972 -34.96 -5.64 -21.96
CA PRO A 972 -33.75 -6.38 -21.58
C PRO A 972 -33.76 -7.75 -22.25
N ARG A 973 -32.58 -8.21 -22.69
CA ARG A 973 -32.42 -9.55 -23.26
C ARG A 973 -32.83 -10.62 -22.22
N PRO A 974 -33.34 -11.78 -22.65
CA PRO A 974 -33.48 -12.94 -21.77
C PRO A 974 -32.15 -13.26 -21.08
N CYS A 975 -32.21 -13.68 -19.82
CA CYS A 975 -31.02 -13.99 -19.02
C CYS A 975 -30.11 -15.00 -19.74
N LEU A 976 -28.85 -14.61 -19.99
CA LEU A 976 -27.88 -15.39 -20.76
C LEU A 976 -27.18 -16.44 -19.88
N SER A 977 -27.00 -16.16 -18.60
CA SER A 977 -26.41 -17.07 -17.61
C SER A 977 -27.26 -18.32 -17.39
N LYS A 978 -26.68 -19.51 -17.66
CA LYS A 978 -27.39 -20.81 -17.62
C LYS A 978 -27.23 -21.61 -16.31
N GLU A 979 -26.52 -21.05 -15.32
CA GLU A 979 -26.14 -21.73 -14.07
C GLU A 979 -27.35 -22.24 -13.24
N PHE A 980 -28.52 -21.60 -13.35
CA PHE A 980 -29.67 -21.79 -12.45
C PHE A 980 -30.91 -22.44 -13.09
N THR A 981 -30.74 -23.21 -14.17
CA THR A 981 -31.85 -23.90 -14.88
C THR A 981 -32.54 -25.04 -14.10
N ASN A 982 -32.14 -25.30 -12.85
CA ASN A 982 -32.70 -26.34 -11.97
C ASN A 982 -33.33 -25.80 -10.66
N SER A 983 -33.48 -24.48 -10.51
CA SER A 983 -34.10 -23.85 -9.35
C SER A 983 -35.31 -23.01 -9.76
N ASP A 984 -36.43 -23.11 -9.03
CA ASP A 984 -37.68 -22.33 -9.24
C ASP A 984 -37.54 -20.81 -8.93
N LYS A 985 -36.31 -20.28 -8.99
CA LYS A 985 -35.92 -18.90 -8.68
C LYS A 985 -34.78 -18.46 -9.60
N PRO A 986 -35.05 -17.79 -10.73
CA PRO A 986 -33.99 -17.23 -11.58
C PRO A 986 -33.27 -16.01 -10.96
N ASP A 987 -33.76 -15.48 -9.83
CA ASP A 987 -33.37 -14.17 -9.29
C ASP A 987 -32.53 -14.25 -7.99
N GLU A 988 -31.85 -15.37 -7.71
CA GLU A 988 -31.11 -15.52 -6.45
C GLU A 988 -29.97 -14.50 -6.29
N LEU A 989 -29.27 -14.09 -7.37
CA LEU A 989 -28.20 -13.09 -7.30
C LEU A 989 -28.72 -11.69 -6.95
N VAL A 990 -29.89 -11.29 -7.44
CA VAL A 990 -30.49 -9.99 -7.09
C VAL A 990 -31.25 -10.02 -5.75
N GLN A 991 -31.52 -11.20 -5.20
CA GLN A 991 -32.03 -11.37 -3.82
C GLN A 991 -30.92 -11.33 -2.75
N LEU A 992 -29.63 -11.17 -3.13
CA LEU A 992 -28.50 -11.17 -2.20
C LEU A 992 -28.40 -9.89 -1.35
N ASN A 993 -28.95 -8.77 -1.85
CA ASN A 993 -29.05 -7.48 -1.17
C ASN A 993 -30.52 -7.01 -1.10
N PRO A 994 -31.37 -7.67 -0.28
CA PRO A 994 -32.82 -7.39 -0.21
C PRO A 994 -33.17 -6.11 0.57
N ALA A 995 -32.16 -5.34 0.98
CA ALA A 995 -32.30 -4.06 1.68
C ALA A 995 -32.00 -2.84 0.78
N SER A 996 -31.67 -3.08 -0.51
CA SER A 996 -31.42 -1.99 -1.47
C SER A 996 -32.70 -1.21 -1.77
N GLU A 997 -32.59 0.12 -1.84
CA GLU A 997 -33.67 1.02 -2.28
C GLU A 997 -33.78 1.12 -3.81
N TYR A 998 -32.84 0.50 -4.55
CA TYR A 998 -32.73 0.58 -6.01
C TYR A 998 -33.36 -0.63 -6.71
N ALA A 999 -33.50 -0.56 -8.04
CA ALA A 999 -33.93 -1.71 -8.83
C ALA A 999 -32.93 -2.89 -8.65
N PRO A 1000 -33.41 -4.15 -8.57
CA PRO A 1000 -32.60 -5.26 -8.09
C PRO A 1000 -31.31 -5.47 -8.89
N GLY A 1001 -30.19 -5.59 -8.18
CA GLY A 1001 -28.85 -5.81 -8.75
C GLY A 1001 -28.05 -4.55 -9.11
N LEU A 1002 -28.69 -3.38 -9.33
CA LEU A 1002 -27.95 -2.17 -9.74
C LEU A 1002 -26.89 -1.74 -8.72
N GLU A 1003 -27.21 -1.79 -7.43
CA GLU A 1003 -26.25 -1.44 -6.37
C GLU A 1003 -25.05 -2.40 -6.32
N ASP A 1004 -25.30 -3.71 -6.49
CA ASP A 1004 -24.25 -4.74 -6.43
C ASP A 1004 -23.33 -4.66 -7.66
N THR A 1005 -23.89 -4.42 -8.87
CA THR A 1005 -23.11 -4.07 -10.08
C THR A 1005 -22.29 -2.79 -9.86
N LEU A 1006 -22.86 -1.75 -9.24
CA LEU A 1006 -22.13 -0.51 -8.96
C LEU A 1006 -20.97 -0.73 -7.96
N ILE A 1007 -21.19 -1.53 -6.90
CA ILE A 1007 -20.15 -1.92 -5.94
C ILE A 1007 -19.00 -2.68 -6.64
N LEU A 1008 -19.32 -3.59 -7.57
CA LEU A 1008 -18.32 -4.33 -8.33
C LEU A 1008 -17.48 -3.41 -9.23
N THR A 1009 -18.12 -2.52 -10.01
CA THR A 1009 -17.38 -1.56 -10.85
C THR A 1009 -16.47 -0.67 -10.01
N MET A 1010 -16.96 -0.11 -8.89
CA MET A 1010 -16.15 0.73 -8.00
C MET A 1010 -14.91 0.03 -7.46
N LYS A 1011 -15.05 -1.25 -7.07
CA LYS A 1011 -13.95 -2.08 -6.59
C LYS A 1011 -12.93 -2.39 -7.68
N GLY A 1012 -13.39 -2.81 -8.86
CA GLY A 1012 -12.52 -3.16 -9.98
C GLY A 1012 -11.74 -1.94 -10.48
N ILE A 1013 -12.41 -0.81 -10.74
CA ILE A 1013 -11.77 0.44 -11.16
C ILE A 1013 -10.72 0.89 -10.11
N ALA A 1014 -11.02 0.76 -8.81
CA ALA A 1014 -10.05 1.06 -7.75
C ALA A 1014 -8.82 0.13 -7.76
N ALA A 1015 -8.99 -1.17 -7.95
CA ALA A 1015 -7.89 -2.13 -8.02
C ALA A 1015 -7.02 -1.96 -9.28
N GLY A 1016 -7.63 -1.56 -10.40
CA GLY A 1016 -6.92 -1.23 -11.63
C GLY A 1016 -6.15 0.09 -11.53
N MET A 1017 -6.78 1.15 -11.02
CA MET A 1017 -6.18 2.48 -10.88
C MET A 1017 -5.13 2.55 -9.76
N ARG A 1018 -5.31 1.80 -8.66
CA ARG A 1018 -4.47 1.83 -7.45
C ARG A 1018 -4.24 3.29 -6.95
N ASN A 1019 -2.98 3.73 -6.90
CA ASN A 1019 -2.54 5.02 -6.36
C ASN A 1019 -2.70 6.21 -7.34
N THR A 1020 -3.40 7.28 -6.94
CA THR A 1020 -3.62 8.47 -7.80
C THR A 1020 -3.36 9.83 -7.12
N GLY A 1021 -3.97 10.14 -5.97
CA GLY A 1021 -3.89 11.45 -5.27
C GLY A 1021 -3.15 11.45 -3.93
#